data_AF-A0A352FMY7-F1
#
_entry.id   AF-A0A352FMY7-F1
#
_cell.length_a   1.000
_cell.length_b   1.000
_cell.length_c   1.000
_cell.angle_alpha   90.00
_cell.angle_beta   90.00
_cell.angle_gamma   90.00
#
_symmetry.space_group_name_H-M   'P 1'
#
loop_
_entity.id
_entity.type
_entity.pdbx_description
1 polymer ?
#
loop_
_entity_poly.entity_id
_entity_poly.type
_entity_poly.pdbx_seq_one_letter_code
_entity_poly.pdbx_strand_id
1 'polypeptide(L)'
;MVQGQPWYLPTSLADNYPLVTKNLLQPKHNRKQFFLSILNPDVPASSGYERLAEFMFLPHVRTVLTTNFDRVLVDLCRARKRPRHINVIETPSDHTKLSTGPDEPQIAYLHGSVDHYTDKNDLDEIQEMDKALAERLTPILRDHPLIVIGYRGAEPSIMQHLLTGHAEQADNYKHGIYWRAHRYTDSKDLHPLVHELANTIGINFQVVVIESFDELMKEFWSLHEQRTADVIEERPIISEKLRTAAPTFDMESMSDVTIDALEWATTRTRIVNYCQEMRVQVPAQIDRDWIVQRLVQFDLAVHESEKRIVPTKAGYLLFNSRPQDRIGVARVRLQYQDDEQIIDGNLWTQLERIINALAELNRPFILKEEVSQTVYPYPPTALREIIVNALVHRTYHIEQDVVIRVKPDHIQVTNPGGLIEDVVRQAGGSTLEEHIKRGRRGIKGYRNPVIADLFYSAGDMEKKGSGLADVVRLVADNEGHVDFGPIAENTSFQVTIYARPEAVDATTGTATPLVVATKFAANLLELLDMPSRAWCAETPAKRVKDVWGNASVEWMPPFIVTPPRLVTFFDLNDRNNPLRNQVDRSTTMHGEIDELFEGDRRNHLVWLLNESIYRHLAYRGLVVDKKRRRAYFPRSSAEDGRRVITYQSRLRKPTRTVTKPIVSQASGKVRYWEHESFSFVLDQFDDTWALQIVPGYVFTLNGVAKLLEGDKVNKLSTKRASRDYNSQVHNDLVFWSWVISGGQPGSFQLVALPRPRTLSGGANEDEIAAENEVQELANQLTAPRILFRSQIPTINVTNLPAEAEDEATEELTEREREYREIEEELAAIADEQETQSREVVEDEDQN
;
A
#
# COMPACT_ATOMS: atom_id res chain seq x y z
N MET A 1 -10.42 -10.14 53.66
CA MET A 1 -10.42 -11.60 53.94
C MET A 1 -9.15 -12.08 54.64
N VAL A 2 -7.96 -11.54 54.35
CA VAL A 2 -6.68 -12.08 54.85
C VAL A 2 -6.24 -11.53 56.22
N GLN A 3 -6.60 -10.29 56.57
CA GLN A 3 -6.13 -9.57 57.76
C GLN A 3 -6.50 -10.21 59.11
N GLY A 4 -7.46 -11.12 59.15
CA GLY A 4 -7.87 -11.85 60.36
C GLY A 4 -7.22 -13.23 60.51
N GLN A 5 -6.30 -13.60 59.61
CA GLN A 5 -5.66 -14.92 59.61
C GLN A 5 -4.41 -14.93 60.51
N PRO A 6 -4.17 -16.02 61.28
CA PRO A 6 -3.06 -16.08 62.26
C PRO A 6 -1.66 -16.02 61.65
N TRP A 7 -1.54 -16.23 60.34
CA TRP A 7 -0.30 -16.15 59.58
C TRP A 7 -0.10 -14.80 58.86
N TYR A 8 -1.06 -13.86 58.94
CA TYR A 8 -0.97 -12.57 58.25
C TYR A 8 -0.06 -11.60 59.01
N LEU A 9 0.93 -11.03 58.32
CA LEU A 9 1.90 -10.06 58.83
C LEU A 9 1.39 -8.62 58.61
N PRO A 10 0.98 -7.88 59.64
CA PRO A 10 0.38 -6.54 59.47
C PRO A 10 1.37 -5.48 58.98
N THR A 11 2.66 -5.71 59.23
CA THR A 11 3.75 -4.75 59.00
C THR A 11 4.30 -4.76 57.57
N SER A 12 4.00 -5.77 56.76
CA SER A 12 4.46 -5.83 55.36
C SER A 12 3.47 -6.57 54.47
N LEU A 13 2.77 -5.82 53.61
CA LEU A 13 1.83 -6.37 52.63
C LEU A 13 2.52 -7.27 51.60
N ALA A 14 3.80 -7.02 51.28
CA ALA A 14 4.55 -7.82 50.31
C ALA A 14 4.98 -9.17 50.89
N ASP A 15 5.40 -9.21 52.16
CA ASP A 15 5.84 -10.45 52.82
C ASP A 15 4.67 -11.40 53.14
N ASN A 16 3.43 -10.91 53.01
CA ASN A 16 2.25 -11.74 53.05
C ASN A 16 2.06 -12.58 51.79
N TYR A 17 2.70 -12.28 50.67
CA TYR A 17 2.45 -12.95 49.40
C TYR A 17 2.78 -14.46 49.41
N PRO A 18 3.95 -14.90 49.92
CA PRO A 18 4.24 -16.34 50.08
C PRO A 18 3.26 -17.02 51.04
N LEU A 19 2.84 -16.31 52.09
CA LEU A 19 1.93 -16.81 53.12
C LEU A 19 0.49 -16.95 52.58
N VAL A 20 0.04 -16.02 51.75
CA VAL A 20 -1.23 -16.09 51.01
C VAL A 20 -1.24 -17.27 50.05
N THR A 21 -0.17 -17.43 49.27
CA THR A 21 -0.03 -18.54 48.31
C THR A 21 -0.09 -19.89 49.02
N LYS A 22 0.62 -20.03 50.14
CA LYS A 22 0.65 -21.26 50.95
C LYS A 22 -0.70 -21.62 51.57
N ASN A 23 -1.38 -20.64 52.16
CA ASN A 23 -2.54 -20.88 53.02
C ASN A 23 -3.90 -20.75 52.33
N LEU A 24 -4.02 -19.94 51.27
CA LEU A 24 -5.31 -19.64 50.62
C LEU A 24 -5.50 -20.32 49.26
N LEU A 25 -4.43 -20.58 48.51
CA LEU A 25 -4.55 -21.19 47.19
C LEU A 25 -4.47 -22.73 47.27
N GLN A 26 -5.47 -23.39 47.87
CA GLN A 26 -5.57 -24.85 47.91
C GLN A 26 -6.90 -25.30 47.25
N PRO A 27 -6.96 -26.43 46.52
CA PRO A 27 -5.89 -27.39 46.21
C PRO A 27 -4.98 -26.94 45.03
N LYS A 28 -3.82 -27.61 44.89
CA LYS A 28 -2.71 -27.26 43.98
C LYS A 28 -3.09 -26.79 42.56
N HIS A 29 -4.15 -27.33 41.95
CA HIS A 29 -4.59 -26.93 40.60
C HIS A 29 -5.09 -25.48 40.49
N ASN A 30 -5.69 -24.93 41.56
CA ASN A 30 -6.19 -23.54 41.59
C ASN A 30 -5.06 -22.51 41.60
N ARG A 31 -3.86 -22.89 42.08
CA ARG A 31 -2.65 -22.04 42.01
C ARG A 31 -2.24 -21.83 40.57
N LYS A 32 -2.08 -22.91 39.80
CA LYS A 32 -1.62 -22.85 38.42
C LYS A 32 -2.54 -21.96 37.58
N GLN A 33 -3.85 -22.14 37.69
CA GLN A 33 -4.82 -21.30 36.99
C GLN A 33 -4.78 -19.83 37.45
N PHE A 34 -4.66 -19.57 38.75
CA PHE A 34 -4.54 -18.21 39.28
C PHE A 34 -3.28 -17.49 38.79
N PHE A 35 -2.11 -18.14 38.86
CA PHE A 35 -0.85 -17.59 38.37
C PHE A 35 -0.87 -17.39 36.85
N LEU A 36 -1.36 -18.36 36.06
CA LEU A 36 -1.51 -18.19 34.62
C LEU A 36 -2.45 -17.02 34.26
N SER A 37 -3.50 -16.79 35.06
CA SER A 37 -4.44 -15.67 34.84
C SER A 37 -3.87 -14.29 35.20
N ILE A 38 -2.85 -14.24 36.06
CA ILE A 38 -2.20 -13.00 36.50
C ILE A 38 -0.93 -12.70 35.69
N LEU A 39 -0.22 -13.75 35.22
CA LEU A 39 1.05 -13.64 34.49
C LEU A 39 0.88 -13.37 32.98
N ASN A 40 -0.34 -13.51 32.45
CA ASN A 40 -0.74 -13.02 31.13
C ASN A 40 -1.77 -11.87 31.27
N PRO A 41 -1.38 -10.71 31.82
CA PRO A 41 -2.28 -9.56 31.82
C PRO A 41 -2.42 -9.03 30.38
N ASP A 42 -3.62 -8.63 29.97
CA ASP A 42 -3.90 -7.88 28.72
C ASP A 42 -3.32 -6.43 28.78
N VAL A 43 -2.14 -6.26 29.36
CA VAL A 43 -1.48 -4.96 29.54
C VAL A 43 -0.31 -4.86 28.56
N PRO A 44 -0.28 -3.84 27.68
CA PRO A 44 0.80 -3.68 26.71
C PRO A 44 2.15 -3.44 27.38
N ALA A 45 3.23 -3.85 26.71
CA ALA A 45 4.59 -3.62 27.19
C ALA A 45 4.85 -2.13 27.44
N SER A 46 5.55 -1.81 28.53
CA SER A 46 5.91 -0.43 28.86
C SER A 46 6.98 0.11 27.90
N SER A 47 7.12 1.44 27.85
CA SER A 47 8.09 2.09 26.96
C SER A 47 9.54 1.69 27.24
N GLY A 48 9.86 1.33 28.48
CA GLY A 48 11.19 0.83 28.85
C GLY A 48 11.51 -0.53 28.23
N TYR A 49 10.54 -1.45 28.18
CA TYR A 49 10.74 -2.75 27.53
C TYR A 49 10.97 -2.59 26.03
N GLU A 50 10.28 -1.64 25.40
CA GLU A 50 10.49 -1.32 23.99
C GLU A 50 11.91 -0.85 23.69
N ARG A 51 12.48 0.02 24.53
CA ARG A 51 13.86 0.50 24.38
C ARG A 51 14.89 -0.58 24.71
N LEU A 52 14.64 -1.41 25.73
CA LEU A 52 15.50 -2.53 26.06
C LEU A 52 15.61 -3.52 24.88
N ALA A 53 14.49 -3.84 24.22
CA ALA A 53 14.48 -4.67 23.03
C ALA A 53 15.33 -4.07 21.88
N GLU A 54 15.27 -2.74 21.67
CA GLU A 54 16.12 -2.07 20.68
C GLU A 54 17.61 -2.11 21.08
N PHE A 55 17.97 -1.93 22.35
CA PHE A 55 19.36 -2.08 22.81
C PHE A 55 19.89 -3.50 22.66
N MET A 56 19.01 -4.51 22.77
CA MET A 56 19.36 -5.90 22.45
C MET A 56 19.56 -6.12 20.95
N PHE A 57 18.79 -5.43 20.11
CA PHE A 57 18.96 -5.45 18.65
C PHE A 57 20.22 -4.72 18.16
N LEU A 58 20.68 -3.67 18.87
CA LEU A 58 21.86 -2.85 18.54
C LEU A 58 23.18 -3.35 19.18
N PRO A 59 23.28 -4.66 19.45
CA PRO A 59 24.18 -5.34 20.40
C PRO A 59 24.72 -4.58 21.64
N HIS A 60 24.01 -3.58 22.19
CA HIS A 60 24.45 -2.90 23.42
C HIS A 60 24.15 -3.72 24.68
N VAL A 61 23.08 -4.51 24.67
CA VAL A 61 22.69 -5.42 25.76
C VAL A 61 22.60 -6.84 25.22
N ARG A 62 23.54 -7.70 25.60
CA ARG A 62 23.59 -9.08 25.11
C ARG A 62 23.00 -10.11 26.08
N THR A 63 22.87 -9.77 27.36
CA THR A 63 22.33 -10.68 28.37
C THR A 63 21.36 -9.93 29.25
N VAL A 64 20.15 -10.46 29.41
CA VAL A 64 19.14 -9.98 30.36
C VAL A 64 18.86 -11.10 31.36
N LEU A 65 18.94 -10.80 32.64
CA LEU A 65 18.55 -11.71 33.71
C LEU A 65 17.24 -11.21 34.30
N THR A 66 16.25 -12.10 34.45
CA THR A 66 14.94 -11.73 34.98
C THR A 66 14.50 -12.68 36.09
N THR A 67 13.96 -12.11 37.17
CA THR A 67 13.23 -12.83 38.22
C THR A 67 11.72 -12.81 37.97
N ASN A 68 11.25 -12.07 36.96
CA ASN A 68 9.84 -12.07 36.59
C ASN A 68 9.46 -13.39 35.93
N PHE A 69 8.23 -13.85 36.17
CA PHE A 69 7.66 -15.01 35.50
C PHE A 69 6.92 -14.67 34.20
N ASP A 70 6.71 -13.37 33.90
CA ASP A 70 6.04 -12.93 32.69
C ASP A 70 6.95 -13.04 31.45
N ARG A 71 6.32 -13.16 30.28
CA ARG A 71 7.01 -13.25 28.99
C ARG A 71 7.04 -11.94 28.22
N VAL A 72 6.75 -10.79 28.86
CA VAL A 72 6.52 -9.52 28.17
C VAL A 72 7.69 -9.13 27.26
N LEU A 73 8.93 -9.19 27.76
CA LEU A 73 10.12 -8.85 26.95
C LEU A 73 10.36 -9.86 25.83
N VAL A 74 10.25 -11.16 26.11
CA VAL A 74 10.43 -12.23 25.12
C VAL A 74 9.41 -12.08 23.99
N ASP A 75 8.15 -11.88 24.34
CA ASP A 75 7.04 -11.75 23.40
C ASP A 75 7.15 -10.43 22.64
N LEU A 76 7.61 -9.34 23.26
CA LEU A 76 7.91 -8.08 22.59
C LEU A 76 9.03 -8.22 21.56
N CYS A 77 10.16 -8.82 21.94
CA CYS A 77 11.29 -9.09 21.04
C CYS A 77 10.86 -9.96 19.86
N ARG A 78 10.09 -11.03 20.11
CA ARG A 78 9.51 -11.90 19.08
C ARG A 78 8.51 -11.16 18.19
N ALA A 79 7.66 -10.31 18.79
CA ALA A 79 6.64 -9.56 18.07
C ALA A 79 7.22 -8.48 17.17
N ARG A 80 8.35 -7.88 17.55
CA ARG A 80 9.09 -6.85 16.80
C ARG A 80 10.19 -7.41 15.90
N LYS A 81 10.67 -8.64 16.16
CA LYS A 81 11.88 -9.25 15.57
C LYS A 81 13.12 -8.37 15.70
N ARG A 82 13.19 -7.64 16.80
CA ARG A 82 14.30 -6.78 17.16
C ARG A 82 14.59 -7.03 18.63
N PRO A 83 15.56 -7.89 18.95
CA PRO A 83 16.40 -8.72 18.07
C PRO A 83 15.64 -9.89 17.38
N ARG A 84 16.19 -10.39 16.25
CA ARG A 84 15.54 -11.42 15.41
C ARG A 84 15.52 -12.82 16.02
N HIS A 85 16.56 -13.14 16.78
CA HIS A 85 16.64 -14.33 17.62
C HIS A 85 16.99 -13.92 19.04
N ILE A 86 16.45 -14.68 20.00
CA ILE A 86 16.77 -14.55 21.42
C ILE A 86 16.96 -15.94 22.01
N ASN A 87 18.08 -16.15 22.69
CA ASN A 87 18.31 -17.36 23.46
C ASN A 87 17.54 -17.24 24.78
N VAL A 88 16.44 -17.96 24.89
CA VAL A 88 15.61 -17.95 26.11
C VAL A 88 15.97 -19.16 26.98
N ILE A 89 16.43 -18.89 28.20
CA ILE A 89 16.84 -19.90 29.18
C ILE A 89 15.82 -19.92 30.30
N GLU A 90 14.91 -20.90 30.25
CA GLU A 90 13.78 -21.05 31.20
C GLU A 90 13.77 -22.41 31.92
N THR A 91 14.40 -23.44 31.34
CA THR A 91 14.40 -24.80 31.88
C THR A 91 15.82 -25.34 32.06
N PRO A 92 16.03 -26.38 32.90
CA PRO A 92 17.35 -27.00 33.06
C PRO A 92 17.99 -27.49 31.77
N SER A 93 17.19 -27.95 30.80
CA SER A 93 17.68 -28.31 29.46
C SER A 93 18.25 -27.12 28.68
N ASP A 94 17.71 -25.92 28.90
CA ASP A 94 18.15 -24.70 28.22
C ASP A 94 19.46 -24.15 28.77
N HIS A 95 19.92 -24.59 29.95
CA HIS A 95 21.19 -24.13 30.53
C HIS A 95 22.38 -24.37 29.60
N THR A 96 22.27 -25.37 28.71
CA THR A 96 23.25 -25.66 27.66
C THR A 96 23.38 -24.56 26.61
N LYS A 97 22.33 -23.74 26.41
CA LYS A 97 22.28 -22.63 25.45
C LYS A 97 22.94 -21.35 25.98
N LEU A 98 23.11 -21.23 27.30
CA LEU A 98 23.69 -20.05 27.92
C LEU A 98 25.16 -19.90 27.52
N SER A 99 25.53 -18.75 26.95
CA SER A 99 26.88 -18.45 26.46
C SER A 99 27.47 -17.24 27.17
N THR A 100 28.78 -17.23 27.41
CA THR A 100 29.48 -16.11 28.06
C THR A 100 29.74 -14.93 27.14
N GLY A 101 29.73 -15.16 25.83
CA GLY A 101 29.84 -14.16 24.78
C GLY A 101 28.85 -14.49 23.69
N PRO A 102 27.54 -14.27 23.92
CA PRO A 102 26.54 -14.76 22.99
C PRO A 102 26.55 -13.91 21.71
N ASP A 103 26.44 -14.58 20.56
CA ASP A 103 26.27 -13.94 19.24
C ASP A 103 24.88 -13.29 19.13
N GLU A 104 23.89 -13.94 19.75
CA GLU A 104 22.52 -13.49 19.81
C GLU A 104 22.13 -13.18 21.25
N PRO A 105 21.38 -12.11 21.50
CA PRO A 105 21.05 -11.71 22.86
C PRO A 105 20.27 -12.81 23.59
N GLN A 106 20.61 -13.02 24.87
CA GLN A 106 20.06 -14.08 25.69
C GLN A 106 19.26 -13.52 26.88
N ILE A 107 18.17 -14.20 27.23
CA ILE A 107 17.31 -13.87 28.37
C ILE A 107 17.26 -15.08 29.28
N ALA A 108 17.78 -14.96 30.50
CA ALA A 108 17.77 -16.04 31.48
C ALA A 108 16.75 -15.75 32.59
N TYR A 109 15.80 -16.67 32.75
CA TYR A 109 14.81 -16.66 33.82
C TYR A 109 15.39 -17.35 35.04
N LEU A 110 15.72 -16.58 36.08
CA LEU A 110 16.45 -17.07 37.25
C LEU A 110 15.62 -18.03 38.11
N HIS A 111 14.28 -17.92 38.06
CA HIS A 111 13.36 -18.85 38.73
C HIS A 111 12.78 -19.93 37.81
N GLY A 112 13.16 -19.93 36.52
CA GLY A 112 12.62 -20.83 35.50
C GLY A 112 11.15 -20.57 35.10
N SER A 113 10.55 -21.54 34.40
CA SER A 113 9.16 -21.46 33.90
C SER A 113 8.10 -21.74 34.98
N VAL A 114 6.95 -21.06 34.86
CA VAL A 114 5.74 -21.28 35.68
C VAL A 114 5.26 -22.73 35.65
N ASP A 115 5.46 -23.43 34.53
CA ASP A 115 5.12 -24.86 34.40
C ASP A 115 6.01 -25.79 35.23
N HIS A 116 7.19 -25.34 35.65
CA HIS A 116 8.08 -26.07 36.58
C HIS A 116 7.90 -25.63 38.03
N TYR A 117 7.22 -24.51 38.26
CA TYR A 117 6.85 -24.04 39.61
C TYR A 117 5.78 -24.94 40.27
N THR A 118 5.07 -25.75 39.49
CA THR A 118 3.99 -26.61 39.99
C THR A 118 4.45 -27.87 40.71
N ASP A 119 5.69 -28.32 40.49
CA ASP A 119 6.18 -29.60 41.03
C ASP A 119 7.13 -29.45 42.23
N LYS A 120 7.71 -28.27 42.45
CA LYS A 120 8.68 -28.01 43.54
C LYS A 120 8.08 -27.11 44.62
N ASN A 121 7.62 -27.70 45.71
CA ASN A 121 6.93 -26.96 46.79
C ASN A 121 7.26 -27.52 48.19
N ASP A 122 8.54 -27.75 48.48
CA ASP A 122 9.03 -27.74 49.86
C ASP A 122 9.74 -26.41 50.11
N LEU A 123 9.49 -25.82 51.29
CA LEU A 123 10.04 -24.52 51.71
C LEU A 123 11.57 -24.46 51.72
N ASP A 124 12.23 -25.62 51.62
CA ASP A 124 13.68 -25.76 51.54
C ASP A 124 14.22 -25.59 50.10
N GLU A 125 13.41 -25.79 49.04
CA GLU A 125 13.86 -25.66 47.63
C GLU A 125 13.70 -24.25 47.04
N ILE A 126 12.90 -23.36 47.65
CA ILE A 126 12.77 -21.95 47.21
C ILE A 126 14.01 -21.12 47.63
N GLN A 127 14.81 -21.65 48.55
CA GLN A 127 16.03 -20.99 49.05
C GLN A 127 17.24 -21.21 48.15
N GLU A 128 17.30 -22.30 47.38
CA GLU A 128 18.48 -22.64 46.57
C GLU A 128 18.20 -22.48 45.07
N MET A 129 19.05 -21.70 44.39
CA MET A 129 19.04 -21.63 42.92
C MET A 129 19.66 -22.89 42.31
N ASP A 130 19.24 -23.28 41.11
CA ASP A 130 19.88 -24.39 40.39
C ASP A 130 21.39 -24.12 40.25
N LYS A 131 22.18 -24.97 40.90
CA LYS A 131 23.64 -24.86 40.95
C LYS A 131 24.27 -24.86 39.55
N ALA A 132 23.72 -25.63 38.61
CA ALA A 132 24.22 -25.69 37.25
C ALA A 132 23.97 -24.37 36.49
N LEU A 133 22.89 -23.65 36.80
CA LEU A 133 22.65 -22.32 36.25
C LEU A 133 23.58 -21.28 36.89
N ALA A 134 23.75 -21.34 38.21
CA ALA A 134 24.65 -20.45 38.96
C ALA A 134 26.08 -20.49 38.41
N GLU A 135 26.64 -21.69 38.30
CA GLU A 135 27.99 -21.92 37.79
C GLU A 135 28.20 -21.41 36.36
N ARG A 136 27.15 -21.45 35.52
CA ARG A 136 27.22 -20.93 34.14
C ARG A 136 27.02 -19.42 34.04
N LEU A 137 26.30 -18.80 34.99
CA LEU A 137 26.14 -17.35 35.07
C LEU A 137 27.38 -16.66 35.67
N THR A 138 28.13 -17.33 36.55
CA THR A 138 29.29 -16.74 37.23
C THR A 138 30.30 -16.08 36.27
N PRO A 139 30.73 -16.70 35.15
CA PRO A 139 31.67 -16.06 34.23
C PRO A 139 31.08 -14.81 33.54
N ILE A 140 29.77 -14.82 33.22
CA ILE A 140 29.10 -13.65 32.63
C ILE A 140 29.15 -12.48 33.62
N LEU A 141 28.80 -12.75 34.88
CA LEU A 141 28.78 -11.77 35.96
C LEU A 141 30.18 -11.29 36.37
N ARG A 142 31.20 -12.12 36.19
CA ARG A 142 32.61 -11.75 36.42
C ARG A 142 33.12 -10.76 35.37
N ASP A 143 32.77 -10.99 34.11
CA ASP A 143 33.38 -10.31 32.96
C ASP A 143 32.54 -9.12 32.44
N HIS A 144 31.36 -8.85 33.02
CA HIS A 144 30.48 -7.75 32.62
C HIS A 144 29.90 -7.00 33.84
N PRO A 145 29.59 -5.70 33.71
CA PRO A 145 28.87 -4.97 34.75
C PRO A 145 27.44 -5.48 34.91
N LEU A 146 26.95 -5.54 36.15
CA LEU A 146 25.56 -5.91 36.44
C LEU A 146 24.75 -4.66 36.79
N ILE A 147 23.68 -4.39 36.04
CA ILE A 147 22.74 -3.30 36.33
C ILE A 147 21.43 -3.92 36.80
N VAL A 148 21.06 -3.65 38.06
CA VAL A 148 19.87 -4.22 38.70
C VAL A 148 18.77 -3.17 38.77
N ILE A 149 17.66 -3.39 38.06
CA ILE A 149 16.53 -2.45 37.99
C ILE A 149 15.23 -3.19 38.34
N GLY A 150 14.37 -2.55 39.14
CA GLY A 150 13.05 -3.11 39.46
C GLY A 150 13.06 -4.28 40.46
N TYR A 151 14.22 -4.67 40.98
CA TYR A 151 14.39 -5.80 41.88
C TYR A 151 14.64 -5.34 43.33
N ARG A 152 13.91 -5.93 44.30
CA ARG A 152 14.01 -5.55 45.73
C ARG A 152 15.15 -6.23 46.48
N GLY A 153 15.66 -7.36 45.98
CA GLY A 153 16.69 -8.12 46.68
C GLY A 153 16.18 -8.88 47.92
N ALA A 154 14.91 -9.30 47.90
CA ALA A 154 14.30 -10.04 49.00
C ALA A 154 14.44 -11.57 48.87
N GLU A 155 14.83 -12.09 47.70
CA GLU A 155 14.92 -13.53 47.46
C GLU A 155 16.30 -14.10 47.82
N PRO A 156 16.40 -15.04 48.78
CA PRO A 156 17.66 -15.69 49.16
C PRO A 156 18.33 -16.47 48.03
N SER A 157 17.58 -17.14 47.16
CA SER A 157 18.11 -17.92 46.04
C SER A 157 18.93 -17.07 45.06
N ILE A 158 18.56 -15.81 44.87
CA ILE A 158 19.33 -14.89 44.01
C ILE A 158 20.38 -14.14 44.84
N MET A 159 19.99 -13.57 45.97
CA MET A 159 20.89 -12.72 46.75
C MET A 159 22.00 -13.51 47.44
N GLN A 160 21.66 -14.59 48.14
CA GLN A 160 22.63 -15.37 48.91
C GLN A 160 23.30 -16.43 48.05
N HIS A 161 22.55 -17.21 47.26
CA HIS A 161 23.15 -18.29 46.47
C HIS A 161 23.87 -17.78 45.21
N LEU A 162 23.24 -16.97 44.36
CA LEU A 162 23.89 -16.46 43.14
C LEU A 162 24.86 -15.31 43.44
N LEU A 163 24.40 -14.24 44.07
CA LEU A 163 25.19 -13.00 44.13
C LEU A 163 26.27 -13.03 45.23
N THR A 164 25.89 -13.21 46.50
CA THR A 164 26.84 -13.23 47.63
C THR A 164 27.68 -14.51 47.63
N GLY A 165 27.06 -15.66 47.43
CA GLY A 165 27.70 -16.98 47.53
C GLY A 165 28.68 -17.29 46.40
N HIS A 166 28.52 -16.66 45.22
CA HIS A 166 29.49 -16.76 44.12
C HIS A 166 30.36 -15.51 43.94
N ALA A 167 30.34 -14.57 44.91
CA ALA A 167 31.06 -13.31 44.78
C ALA A 167 32.56 -13.51 44.52
N GLU A 168 33.21 -14.41 45.26
CA GLU A 168 34.64 -14.70 45.09
C GLU A 168 34.94 -15.31 43.72
N GLN A 169 34.10 -16.25 43.25
CA GLN A 169 34.22 -16.88 41.94
C GLN A 169 33.94 -15.90 40.79
N ALA A 170 33.11 -14.88 41.04
CA ALA A 170 32.84 -13.77 40.14
C ALA A 170 33.87 -12.62 40.27
N ASP A 171 35.01 -12.86 40.92
CA ASP A 171 36.08 -11.86 41.14
C ASP A 171 35.54 -10.57 41.80
N ASN A 172 34.66 -10.75 42.78
CA ASN A 172 33.93 -9.71 43.51
C ASN A 172 33.29 -8.66 42.59
N TYR A 173 32.86 -9.07 41.39
CA TYR A 173 32.24 -8.21 40.38
C TYR A 173 33.10 -6.98 40.07
N LYS A 174 34.34 -7.17 39.63
CA LYS A 174 35.30 -6.10 39.30
C LYS A 174 34.77 -4.99 38.37
N HIS A 175 33.75 -5.28 37.56
CA HIS A 175 33.09 -4.33 36.66
C HIS A 175 31.91 -3.57 37.30
N GLY A 176 31.59 -3.88 38.55
CA GLY A 176 30.59 -3.22 39.36
C GLY A 176 29.20 -3.86 39.31
N ILE A 177 28.50 -3.77 40.43
CA ILE A 177 27.04 -3.95 40.52
C ILE A 177 26.41 -2.57 40.76
N TYR A 178 25.59 -2.14 39.81
CA TYR A 178 24.83 -0.90 39.86
C TYR A 178 23.41 -1.23 40.28
N TRP A 179 23.12 -0.99 41.56
CA TRP A 179 21.84 -1.33 42.17
C TRP A 179 20.89 -0.15 42.19
N ARG A 180 19.72 -0.32 41.59
CA ARG A 180 18.68 0.70 41.63
C ARG A 180 17.97 0.73 42.98
N ALA A 181 17.81 1.93 43.54
CA ALA A 181 16.93 2.15 44.70
C ALA A 181 15.99 3.34 44.47
N HIS A 182 14.71 3.18 44.82
CA HIS A 182 13.71 4.26 44.75
C HIS A 182 13.78 5.10 46.03
N ARG A 183 14.17 6.38 45.92
CA ARG A 183 14.37 7.29 47.07
C ARG A 183 15.35 6.74 48.10
N TYR A 184 16.56 6.42 47.65
CA TYR A 184 17.67 6.06 48.54
C TYR A 184 18.23 7.31 49.21
N THR A 185 18.13 7.35 50.54
CA THR A 185 18.70 8.44 51.36
C THR A 185 19.72 7.93 52.36
N ASP A 186 19.53 6.71 52.87
CA ASP A 186 20.47 6.01 53.75
C ASP A 186 20.50 4.52 53.38
N SER A 187 21.59 3.86 53.76
CA SER A 187 21.79 2.42 53.70
C SER A 187 20.52 1.65 54.07
N LYS A 188 19.90 1.93 55.22
CA LYS A 188 18.71 1.25 55.77
C LYS A 188 17.49 1.15 54.85
N ASP A 189 17.44 1.91 53.75
CA ASP A 189 16.41 1.82 52.73
C ASP A 189 16.55 0.56 51.84
N LEU A 190 17.70 -0.13 51.89
CA LEU A 190 17.95 -1.38 51.18
C LEU A 190 17.54 -2.60 52.00
N HIS A 191 17.15 -3.66 51.31
CA HIS A 191 16.83 -4.94 51.96
C HIS A 191 18.09 -5.52 52.65
N PRO A 192 17.98 -6.20 53.82
CA PRO A 192 19.14 -6.74 54.54
C PRO A 192 20.08 -7.62 53.72
N LEU A 193 19.55 -8.40 52.77
CA LEU A 193 20.36 -9.24 51.88
C LEU A 193 21.18 -8.41 50.86
N VAL A 194 20.67 -7.25 50.46
CA VAL A 194 21.39 -6.31 49.59
C VAL A 194 22.51 -5.64 50.37
N HIS A 195 22.30 -5.36 51.66
CA HIS A 195 23.37 -4.90 52.55
C HIS A 195 24.48 -5.93 52.72
N GLU A 196 24.12 -7.18 52.91
CA GLU A 196 25.06 -8.29 53.00
C GLU A 196 25.94 -8.36 51.74
N LEU A 197 25.33 -8.29 50.55
CA LEU A 197 26.05 -8.26 49.28
C LEU A 197 26.97 -7.04 49.17
N ALA A 198 26.47 -5.84 49.49
CA ALA A 198 27.25 -4.60 49.44
C ALA A 198 28.47 -4.63 50.36
N ASN A 199 28.31 -5.19 51.57
CA ASN A 199 29.43 -5.38 52.51
C ASN A 199 30.43 -6.43 52.01
N THR A 200 29.95 -7.45 51.31
CA THR A 200 30.79 -8.54 50.78
C THR A 200 31.69 -8.05 49.64
N ILE A 201 31.15 -7.27 48.69
CA ILE A 201 31.88 -6.87 47.48
C ILE A 201 32.47 -5.44 47.55
N GLY A 202 32.13 -4.69 48.60
CA GLY A 202 32.72 -3.39 48.93
C GLY A 202 32.52 -2.34 47.85
N ILE A 203 33.63 -1.74 47.40
CA ILE A 203 33.64 -0.59 46.47
C ILE A 203 33.04 -0.90 45.09
N ASN A 204 32.88 -2.17 44.76
CA ASN A 204 32.27 -2.61 43.50
C ASN A 204 30.73 -2.55 43.54
N PHE A 205 30.12 -2.29 44.70
CA PHE A 205 28.68 -2.07 44.80
C PHE A 205 28.36 -0.57 44.76
N GLN A 206 27.49 -0.15 43.85
CA GLN A 206 27.05 1.24 43.72
C GLN A 206 25.53 1.33 43.71
N VAL A 207 24.98 2.26 44.49
CA VAL A 207 23.54 2.55 44.46
C VAL A 207 23.28 3.72 43.54
N VAL A 208 22.36 3.53 42.59
CA VAL A 208 21.95 4.57 41.63
C VAL A 208 20.49 4.94 41.87
N VAL A 209 20.24 6.23 42.05
CA VAL A 209 18.90 6.78 42.21
C VAL A 209 18.35 7.09 40.82
N ILE A 210 17.26 6.42 40.45
CA ILE A 210 16.53 6.68 39.20
C ILE A 210 15.04 6.82 39.51
N GLU A 211 14.34 7.64 38.72
CA GLU A 211 12.90 7.85 38.84
C GLU A 211 12.13 6.55 38.55
N SER A 212 12.31 5.98 37.36
CA SER A 212 11.67 4.73 36.96
C SER A 212 12.51 3.98 35.90
N PHE A 213 12.17 2.70 35.66
CA PHE A 213 12.76 1.91 34.58
C PHE A 213 12.51 2.54 33.21
N ASP A 214 11.27 2.95 32.95
CA ASP A 214 10.87 3.57 31.69
C ASP A 214 11.62 4.87 31.42
N GLU A 215 11.79 5.72 32.44
CA GLU A 215 12.47 7.00 32.27
C GLU A 215 13.97 6.83 32.03
N LEU A 216 14.63 5.93 32.79
CA LEU A 216 16.04 5.61 32.57
C LEU A 216 16.29 5.09 31.14
N MET A 217 15.41 4.22 30.63
CA MET A 217 15.54 3.69 29.28
C MET A 217 15.36 4.75 28.20
N LYS A 218 14.50 5.76 28.42
CA LYS A 218 14.38 6.92 27.52
C LYS A 218 15.63 7.79 27.55
N GLU A 219 16.18 8.07 28.74
CA GLU A 219 17.41 8.85 28.89
C GLU A 219 18.59 8.16 28.18
N PHE A 220 18.75 6.85 28.38
CA PHE A 220 19.76 6.06 27.68
C PHE A 220 19.57 6.10 26.16
N TRP A 221 18.33 6.05 25.69
CA TRP A 221 18.04 6.14 24.27
C TRP A 221 18.42 7.51 23.69
N SER A 222 18.08 8.60 24.39
CA SER A 222 18.47 9.96 24.00
C SER A 222 20.00 10.13 23.94
N LEU A 223 20.72 9.62 24.95
CA LEU A 223 22.19 9.63 24.95
C LEU A 223 22.78 8.79 23.82
N HIS A 224 22.14 7.67 23.46
CA HIS A 224 22.54 6.86 22.32
C HIS A 224 22.37 7.63 21.00
N GLU A 225 21.22 8.25 20.78
CA GLU A 225 20.96 9.05 19.57
C GLU A 225 21.96 10.21 19.43
N GLN A 226 22.28 10.91 20.52
CA GLN A 226 23.28 11.99 20.54
C GLN A 226 24.69 11.49 20.22
N ARG A 227 25.14 10.39 20.84
CA ARG A 227 26.48 9.82 20.56
C ARG A 227 26.64 9.28 19.14
N THR A 228 25.56 8.82 18.53
CA THR A 228 25.59 8.25 17.17
C THR A 228 25.69 9.36 16.11
N ALA A 229 25.27 10.59 16.43
CA ALA A 229 25.47 11.76 15.58
C ALA A 229 26.94 12.23 15.52
N ASP A 230 27.73 11.95 16.56
CA ASP A 230 29.12 12.43 16.70
C ASP A 230 30.19 11.39 16.30
N VAL A 231 29.85 10.11 16.12
CA VAL A 231 30.84 9.04 15.91
C VAL A 231 30.49 8.18 14.68
N ILE A 232 30.99 8.60 13.52
CA ILE A 232 31.09 7.75 12.31
C ILE A 232 32.43 6.96 12.30
N GLU A 233 33.36 7.23 13.21
CA GLU A 233 34.67 6.57 13.21
C GLU A 233 34.73 5.38 14.20
N GLU A 234 35.03 4.21 13.61
CA GLU A 234 35.58 3.00 14.22
C GLU A 234 34.71 2.26 15.25
N ARG A 235 34.02 1.20 14.78
CA ARG A 235 33.63 0.07 15.64
C ARG A 235 34.41 -1.19 15.24
N PRO A 236 34.91 -1.97 16.22
CA PRO A 236 35.82 -3.06 15.97
C PRO A 236 35.10 -4.25 15.33
N ILE A 237 35.81 -4.90 14.40
CA ILE A 237 35.46 -6.17 13.78
C ILE A 237 35.35 -7.21 14.90
N ILE A 238 34.13 -7.73 15.13
CA ILE A 238 33.90 -8.81 16.10
C ILE A 238 34.64 -10.05 15.59
N SER A 239 35.51 -10.57 16.46
CA SER A 239 36.47 -11.64 16.13
C SER A 239 35.79 -12.94 15.73
N GLU A 240 36.39 -13.61 14.74
CA GLU A 240 36.32 -15.06 14.50
C GLU A 240 36.27 -15.86 15.82
N LYS A 241 35.15 -16.52 16.15
CA LYS A 241 35.15 -17.90 16.69
C LYS A 241 33.77 -18.51 16.90
N LEU A 242 33.69 -19.77 16.46
CA LEU A 242 32.61 -20.76 16.55
C LEU A 242 31.26 -20.33 15.98
N ARG A 243 31.14 -20.45 14.65
CA ARG A 243 29.85 -20.48 13.96
C ARG A 243 29.01 -21.64 14.51
N THR A 244 28.07 -21.31 15.39
CA THR A 244 26.88 -22.14 15.64
C THR A 244 26.13 -22.32 14.32
N ALA A 245 25.43 -23.45 14.17
CA ALA A 245 24.56 -23.64 13.01
C ALA A 245 23.55 -22.49 12.96
N ALA A 246 23.34 -21.90 11.77
CA ALA A 246 22.44 -20.76 11.64
C ALA A 246 21.06 -21.10 12.22
N PRO A 247 20.42 -20.21 12.99
CA PRO A 247 19.21 -20.53 13.74
C PRO A 247 18.02 -20.83 12.83
N THR A 248 18.04 -20.26 11.62
CA THR A 248 17.01 -20.44 10.59
C THR A 248 17.65 -20.55 9.22
N PHE A 249 16.93 -21.19 8.30
CA PHE A 249 17.43 -21.48 6.95
C PHE A 249 17.90 -20.22 6.21
N ASP A 250 17.15 -19.12 6.32
CA ASP A 250 17.42 -17.90 5.57
C ASP A 250 18.67 -17.15 6.09
N MET A 251 19.13 -17.43 7.31
CA MET A 251 20.38 -16.92 7.88
C MET A 251 21.62 -17.77 7.54
N GLU A 252 21.43 -18.95 6.93
CA GLU A 252 22.56 -19.81 6.55
C GLU A 252 23.49 -19.13 5.53
N SER A 253 24.80 -19.22 5.75
CA SER A 253 25.81 -18.65 4.86
C SER A 253 25.98 -19.47 3.57
N MET A 254 26.14 -18.81 2.43
CA MET A 254 26.42 -19.46 1.15
C MET A 254 27.90 -19.37 0.77
N SER A 255 28.72 -20.25 1.35
CA SER A 255 30.18 -20.30 1.18
C SER A 255 30.68 -20.44 -0.27
N ASP A 256 29.85 -20.99 -1.15
CA ASP A 256 30.14 -21.20 -2.58
C ASP A 256 29.73 -20.01 -3.47
N VAL A 257 29.21 -18.93 -2.88
CA VAL A 257 28.73 -17.74 -3.58
C VAL A 257 29.49 -16.49 -3.07
N THR A 258 29.87 -15.60 -3.98
CA THR A 258 30.47 -14.31 -3.63
C THR A 258 29.38 -13.25 -3.47
N ILE A 259 29.62 -12.23 -2.63
CA ILE A 259 28.66 -11.12 -2.48
C ILE A 259 28.46 -10.34 -3.80
N ASP A 260 29.43 -10.40 -4.73
CA ASP A 260 29.29 -9.84 -6.07
C ASP A 260 28.17 -10.46 -6.90
N ALA A 261 27.69 -11.66 -6.55
CA ALA A 261 26.58 -12.32 -7.23
C ALA A 261 25.23 -11.63 -7.01
N LEU A 262 25.14 -10.67 -6.08
CA LEU A 262 23.91 -9.90 -5.85
C LEU A 262 23.71 -8.83 -6.93
N GLU A 263 22.45 -8.52 -7.21
CA GLU A 263 22.04 -7.47 -8.12
C GLU A 263 22.10 -6.11 -7.41
N TRP A 264 23.20 -5.39 -7.61
CA TRP A 264 23.55 -4.21 -6.81
C TRP A 264 22.60 -3.03 -6.96
N ALA A 265 21.98 -2.84 -8.12
CA ALA A 265 20.99 -1.77 -8.32
C ALA A 265 19.77 -1.97 -7.41
N THR A 266 19.15 -3.15 -7.48
CA THR A 266 18.01 -3.53 -6.64
C THR A 266 18.40 -3.58 -5.16
N THR A 267 19.58 -4.12 -4.84
CA THR A 267 20.12 -4.16 -3.46
C THR A 267 20.23 -2.76 -2.87
N ARG A 268 20.87 -1.82 -3.58
CA ARG A 268 21.03 -0.43 -3.12
C ARG A 268 19.68 0.21 -2.82
N THR A 269 18.75 0.17 -3.78
CA THR A 269 17.44 0.80 -3.65
C THR A 269 16.66 0.24 -2.44
N ARG A 270 16.61 -1.10 -2.31
CA ARG A 270 15.84 -1.76 -1.25
C ARG A 270 16.45 -1.55 0.14
N ILE A 271 17.78 -1.61 0.27
CA ILE A 271 18.45 -1.38 1.56
C ILE A 271 18.31 0.08 2.02
N VAL A 272 18.39 1.04 1.11
CA VAL A 272 18.17 2.46 1.45
C VAL A 272 16.73 2.69 1.91
N ASN A 273 15.74 2.19 1.17
CA ASN A 273 14.34 2.30 1.55
C ASN A 273 14.08 1.63 2.91
N TYR A 274 14.68 0.44 3.12
CA TYR A 274 14.60 -0.26 4.40
C TYR A 274 15.16 0.58 5.56
N CYS A 275 16.34 1.19 5.39
CA CYS A 275 16.94 2.04 6.41
C CYS A 275 16.06 3.26 6.73
N GLN A 276 15.49 3.91 5.71
CA GLN A 276 14.61 5.07 5.87
C GLN A 276 13.36 4.73 6.67
N GLU A 277 12.67 3.64 6.31
CA GLU A 277 11.47 3.15 7.02
C GLU A 277 11.78 2.76 8.48
N MET A 278 12.96 2.19 8.70
CA MET A 278 13.42 1.79 10.02
C MET A 278 14.06 2.93 10.82
N ARG A 279 14.07 4.17 10.29
CA ARG A 279 14.72 5.34 10.87
C ARG A 279 16.20 5.12 11.22
N VAL A 280 16.86 4.25 10.45
CA VAL A 280 18.31 4.06 10.48
C VAL A 280 18.94 5.17 9.64
N GLN A 281 19.91 5.86 10.20
CA GLN A 281 20.56 6.99 9.54
C GLN A 281 21.24 6.54 8.23
N VAL A 282 20.93 7.26 7.15
CA VAL A 282 21.53 7.04 5.82
C VAL A 282 22.51 8.18 5.54
N PRO A 283 23.79 7.89 5.22
CA PRO A 283 24.79 8.92 4.93
C PRO A 283 24.46 9.65 3.62
N ALA A 284 24.94 10.90 3.51
CA ALA A 284 24.74 11.72 2.32
C ALA A 284 25.39 11.13 1.06
N GLN A 285 26.51 10.41 1.22
CA GLN A 285 27.14 9.61 0.18
C GLN A 285 27.03 8.13 0.55
N ILE A 286 26.43 7.36 -0.35
CA ILE A 286 26.23 5.91 -0.19
C ILE A 286 27.21 5.21 -1.11
N ASP A 287 28.24 4.61 -0.52
CA ASP A 287 29.19 3.74 -1.21
C ASP A 287 28.83 2.26 -1.03
N ARG A 288 29.61 1.40 -1.69
CA ARG A 288 29.37 -0.05 -1.68
C ARG A 288 29.67 -0.66 -0.32
N ASP A 289 30.68 -0.17 0.38
CA ASP A 289 31.10 -0.72 1.67
C ASP A 289 30.03 -0.46 2.74
N TRP A 290 29.40 0.71 2.72
CA TRP A 290 28.26 1.00 3.58
C TRP A 290 27.09 0.05 3.33
N ILE A 291 26.76 -0.24 2.07
CA ILE A 291 25.69 -1.20 1.71
C ILE A 291 26.05 -2.59 2.24
N VAL A 292 27.30 -3.04 2.04
CA VAL A 292 27.78 -4.34 2.52
C VAL A 292 27.69 -4.42 4.04
N GLN A 293 28.07 -3.38 4.77
CA GLN A 293 27.90 -3.31 6.22
C GLN A 293 26.44 -3.42 6.65
N ARG A 294 25.50 -2.78 5.91
CA ARG A 294 24.07 -2.94 6.17
C ARG A 294 23.58 -4.35 5.86
N LEU A 295 24.05 -4.97 4.79
CA LEU A 295 23.71 -6.37 4.47
C LEU A 295 24.15 -7.31 5.60
N VAL A 296 25.34 -7.10 6.17
CA VAL A 296 25.81 -7.86 7.33
C VAL A 296 24.97 -7.57 8.57
N GLN A 297 24.70 -6.29 8.87
CA GLN A 297 23.89 -5.90 10.01
C GLN A 297 22.47 -6.47 9.95
N PHE A 298 21.91 -6.62 8.75
CA PHE A 298 20.57 -7.15 8.53
C PHE A 298 20.57 -8.64 8.16
N ASP A 299 21.61 -9.39 8.51
CA ASP A 299 21.76 -10.85 8.28
C ASP A 299 21.49 -11.30 6.83
N LEU A 300 21.69 -10.42 5.87
CA LEU A 300 21.63 -10.70 4.43
C LEU A 300 23.00 -11.14 3.88
N ALA A 301 24.07 -10.89 4.64
CA ALA A 301 25.43 -11.35 4.38
C ALA A 301 26.14 -11.65 5.71
N VAL A 302 27.20 -12.45 5.67
CA VAL A 302 28.03 -12.75 6.83
C VAL A 302 29.50 -12.75 6.47
N HIS A 303 30.35 -12.45 7.46
CA HIS A 303 31.80 -12.62 7.33
C HIS A 303 32.16 -14.10 7.48
N GLU A 304 32.75 -14.69 6.43
CA GLU A 304 33.32 -16.04 6.43
C GLU A 304 34.76 -16.08 6.90
N SER A 305 35.51 -15.02 6.61
CA SER A 305 36.83 -14.74 7.18
C SER A 305 37.01 -13.21 7.23
N GLU A 306 38.09 -12.72 7.83
CA GLU A 306 38.40 -11.28 7.89
C GLU A 306 38.30 -10.56 6.53
N LYS A 307 38.54 -11.26 5.42
CA LYS A 307 38.55 -10.68 4.07
C LYS A 307 37.43 -11.17 3.15
N ARG A 308 36.56 -12.08 3.61
CA ARG A 308 35.56 -12.71 2.76
C ARG A 308 34.17 -12.56 3.35
N ILE A 309 33.33 -11.81 2.64
CA ILE A 309 31.91 -11.67 2.93
C ILE A 309 31.12 -12.46 1.90
N VAL A 310 30.20 -13.30 2.37
CA VAL A 310 29.34 -14.13 1.55
C VAL A 310 27.87 -13.82 1.86
N PRO A 311 26.96 -13.91 0.89
CA PRO A 311 25.54 -13.73 1.16
C PRO A 311 25.00 -14.84 2.06
N THR A 312 23.97 -14.53 2.83
CA THR A 312 23.11 -15.55 3.43
C THR A 312 22.09 -16.05 2.40
N LYS A 313 21.39 -17.14 2.67
CA LYS A 313 20.31 -17.61 1.80
C LYS A 313 19.22 -16.56 1.62
N ALA A 314 18.91 -15.75 2.64
CA ALA A 314 18.01 -14.60 2.53
C ALA A 314 18.54 -13.56 1.53
N GLY A 315 19.80 -13.14 1.70
CA GLY A 315 20.44 -12.18 0.79
C GLY A 315 20.44 -12.68 -0.65
N TYR A 316 20.72 -13.97 -0.84
CA TYR A 316 20.71 -14.59 -2.15
C TYR A 316 19.29 -14.68 -2.76
N LEU A 317 18.29 -15.16 -2.00
CA LEU A 317 16.90 -15.27 -2.47
C LEU A 317 16.27 -13.91 -2.82
N LEU A 318 16.62 -12.86 -2.07
CA LEU A 318 16.07 -11.51 -2.25
C LEU A 318 16.79 -10.70 -3.32
N PHE A 319 18.10 -10.89 -3.50
CA PHE A 319 18.92 -9.97 -4.30
C PHE A 319 19.73 -10.61 -5.42
N ASN A 320 19.79 -11.93 -5.57
CA ASN A 320 20.37 -12.53 -6.77
C ASN A 320 19.33 -12.55 -7.91
N SER A 321 19.74 -12.29 -9.15
CA SER A 321 18.80 -12.28 -10.30
C SER A 321 18.17 -13.64 -10.60
N ARG A 322 18.83 -14.74 -10.23
CA ARG A 322 18.41 -16.12 -10.53
C ARG A 322 18.77 -17.08 -9.38
N PRO A 323 18.12 -16.97 -8.20
CA PRO A 323 18.46 -17.79 -7.04
C PRO A 323 18.28 -19.29 -7.25
N GLN A 324 17.56 -19.68 -8.31
CA GLN A 324 17.35 -21.05 -8.75
C GLN A 324 18.66 -21.77 -9.11
N ASP A 325 19.74 -21.04 -9.42
CA ASP A 325 21.04 -21.65 -9.72
C ASP A 325 21.65 -22.42 -8.53
N ARG A 326 21.28 -22.03 -7.31
CA ARG A 326 21.76 -22.68 -6.07
C ARG A 326 20.64 -23.21 -5.20
N ILE A 327 19.48 -22.58 -5.24
CA ILE A 327 18.27 -23.01 -4.54
C ILE A 327 17.26 -23.34 -5.63
N GLY A 328 17.42 -24.50 -6.29
CA GLY A 328 16.62 -24.89 -7.46
C GLY A 328 15.11 -24.89 -7.23
N VAL A 329 14.71 -25.01 -5.96
CA VAL A 329 13.32 -24.95 -5.54
C VAL A 329 12.79 -23.53 -5.45
N ALA A 330 13.60 -22.47 -5.49
CA ALA A 330 13.17 -21.07 -5.33
C ALA A 330 12.35 -20.55 -6.52
N ARG A 331 11.25 -21.22 -6.85
CA ARG A 331 10.32 -20.94 -7.95
C ARG A 331 8.89 -21.17 -7.50
N VAL A 332 7.93 -20.56 -8.17
CA VAL A 332 6.50 -20.77 -7.92
C VAL A 332 5.87 -21.38 -9.16
N ARG A 333 5.01 -22.37 -8.95
CA ARG A 333 4.24 -23.02 -10.01
C ARG A 333 2.82 -22.48 -10.01
N LEU A 334 2.47 -21.75 -11.06
CA LEU A 334 1.12 -21.25 -11.29
C LEU A 334 0.42 -22.20 -12.27
N GLN A 335 -0.66 -22.82 -11.82
CA GLN A 335 -1.50 -23.71 -12.62
C GLN A 335 -2.85 -23.04 -12.85
N TYR A 336 -3.22 -22.86 -14.11
CA TYR A 336 -4.52 -22.33 -14.51
C TYR A 336 -5.08 -23.16 -15.65
N GLN A 337 -6.27 -23.73 -15.46
CA GLN A 337 -6.86 -24.71 -16.37
C GLN A 337 -5.90 -25.90 -16.59
N ASP A 338 -5.40 -26.09 -17.82
CA ASP A 338 -4.43 -27.12 -18.20
C ASP A 338 -3.01 -26.55 -18.43
N ASP A 339 -2.83 -25.24 -18.30
CA ASP A 339 -1.54 -24.57 -18.48
C ASP A 339 -0.78 -24.47 -17.16
N GLU A 340 0.53 -24.74 -17.23
CA GLU A 340 1.46 -24.61 -16.11
C GLU A 340 2.56 -23.60 -16.43
N GLN A 341 2.64 -22.56 -15.61
CA GLN A 341 3.69 -21.55 -15.69
C GLN A 341 4.63 -21.64 -14.48
N ILE A 342 5.93 -21.72 -14.75
CA ILE A 342 6.97 -21.63 -13.73
C ILE A 342 7.44 -20.17 -13.63
N ILE A 343 7.43 -19.63 -12.41
CA ILE A 343 7.82 -18.26 -12.09
C ILE A 343 9.15 -18.29 -11.34
N ASP A 344 10.19 -17.85 -12.05
CA ASP A 344 11.58 -17.69 -11.57
C ASP A 344 11.95 -16.21 -11.33
N GLY A 345 13.16 -15.98 -10.80
CA GLY A 345 13.71 -14.69 -10.39
C GLY A 345 13.96 -14.61 -8.89
N ASN A 346 14.42 -13.47 -8.36
CA ASN A 346 14.39 -13.23 -6.90
C ASN A 346 12.96 -13.16 -6.38
N LEU A 347 12.79 -13.19 -5.05
CA LEU A 347 11.47 -13.17 -4.43
C LEU A 347 10.65 -11.91 -4.75
N TRP A 348 11.29 -10.76 -5.01
CA TRP A 348 10.59 -9.54 -5.42
C TRP A 348 9.98 -9.68 -6.81
N THR A 349 10.78 -10.16 -7.76
CA THR A 349 10.33 -10.45 -9.14
C THR A 349 9.26 -11.53 -9.15
N GLN A 350 9.40 -12.58 -8.32
CA GLN A 350 8.37 -13.61 -8.19
C GLN A 350 7.05 -13.02 -7.67
N LEU A 351 7.08 -12.22 -6.60
CA LEU A 351 5.89 -11.54 -6.10
C LEU A 351 5.22 -10.71 -7.20
N GLU A 352 5.97 -9.83 -7.85
CA GLU A 352 5.44 -8.95 -8.91
C GLU A 352 4.78 -9.76 -10.04
N ARG A 353 5.47 -10.78 -10.55
CA ARG A 353 4.95 -11.64 -11.63
C ARG A 353 3.68 -12.39 -11.23
N ILE A 354 3.63 -12.94 -10.00
CA ILE A 354 2.44 -13.64 -9.49
C ILE A 354 1.27 -12.67 -9.34
N ILE A 355 1.49 -11.49 -8.74
CA ILE A 355 0.43 -10.51 -8.53
C ILE A 355 -0.12 -10.00 -9.86
N ASN A 356 0.74 -9.75 -10.85
CA ASN A 356 0.31 -9.36 -12.18
C ASN A 356 -0.52 -10.48 -12.85
N ALA A 357 -0.07 -11.74 -12.77
CA ALA A 357 -0.82 -12.87 -13.33
C ALA A 357 -2.18 -13.08 -12.64
N LEU A 358 -2.24 -13.00 -11.30
CA LEU A 358 -3.49 -13.12 -10.56
C LEU A 358 -4.42 -11.93 -10.80
N ALA A 359 -3.89 -10.72 -11.04
CA ALA A 359 -4.70 -9.55 -11.37
C ALA A 359 -5.40 -9.70 -12.74
N GLU A 360 -4.77 -10.37 -13.72
CA GLU A 360 -5.40 -10.68 -15.01
C GLU A 360 -6.59 -11.66 -14.89
N LEU A 361 -6.51 -12.57 -13.91
CA LEU A 361 -7.52 -13.59 -13.63
C LEU A 361 -8.64 -13.08 -12.71
N ASN A 362 -8.28 -12.24 -11.75
CA ASN A 362 -9.18 -11.61 -10.79
C ASN A 362 -9.89 -10.41 -11.41
N ARG A 363 -10.60 -10.63 -12.53
CA ARG A 363 -11.33 -9.56 -13.23
C ARG A 363 -12.53 -9.15 -12.37
N PRO A 364 -12.66 -7.87 -12.01
CA PRO A 364 -13.83 -7.41 -11.32
C PRO A 364 -15.08 -7.67 -12.16
N PHE A 365 -16.17 -7.91 -11.46
CA PHE A 365 -17.49 -7.94 -12.05
C PHE A 365 -18.38 -6.99 -11.28
N ILE A 366 -19.53 -6.69 -11.87
CA ILE A 366 -20.48 -5.78 -11.27
C ILE A 366 -21.44 -6.65 -10.49
N LEU A 367 -21.37 -6.57 -9.17
CA LEU A 367 -22.43 -7.09 -8.34
C LEU A 367 -23.57 -6.09 -8.38
N LYS A 368 -24.74 -6.56 -8.81
CA LYS A 368 -25.98 -5.79 -8.66
C LYS A 368 -26.43 -6.00 -7.20
N GLU A 369 -26.77 -4.95 -6.50
CA GLU A 369 -27.14 -4.98 -5.08
C GLU A 369 -27.84 -3.66 -4.80
N GLU A 370 -27.98 -3.26 -3.53
CA GLU A 370 -28.30 -1.88 -3.22
C GLU A 370 -27.32 -0.86 -3.86
N VAL A 371 -26.09 -1.27 -4.11
CA VAL A 371 -25.11 -0.47 -4.83
C VAL A 371 -24.46 -1.33 -5.90
N SER A 372 -24.43 -0.86 -7.15
CA SER A 372 -23.56 -1.46 -8.16
C SER A 372 -22.09 -1.23 -7.81
N GLN A 373 -21.53 -2.15 -7.04
CA GLN A 373 -20.13 -2.15 -6.65
C GLN A 373 -19.31 -2.95 -7.67
N THR A 374 -18.22 -2.36 -8.13
CA THR A 374 -17.19 -3.10 -8.87
C THR A 374 -16.44 -3.92 -7.84
N VAL A 375 -16.83 -5.18 -7.73
CA VAL A 375 -16.26 -6.13 -6.79
C VAL A 375 -15.29 -7.02 -7.52
N TYR A 376 -14.24 -7.42 -6.83
CA TYR A 376 -13.35 -8.44 -7.34
C TYR A 376 -13.87 -9.80 -6.88
N PRO A 377 -13.75 -10.86 -7.71
CA PRO A 377 -13.93 -12.23 -7.24
C PRO A 377 -13.16 -12.49 -5.92
N TYR A 378 -11.96 -11.93 -5.81
CA TYR A 378 -11.10 -11.99 -4.63
C TYR A 378 -10.59 -10.58 -4.26
N PRO A 379 -10.53 -10.17 -3.00
CA PRO A 379 -9.92 -8.88 -2.63
C PRO A 379 -8.43 -8.82 -3.05
N PRO A 380 -7.99 -7.82 -3.85
CA PRO A 380 -6.59 -7.76 -4.32
C PRO A 380 -5.56 -7.68 -3.18
N THR A 381 -5.91 -6.99 -2.09
CA THR A 381 -5.09 -6.90 -0.89
C THR A 381 -4.98 -8.25 -0.17
N ALA A 382 -6.07 -9.03 -0.13
CA ALA A 382 -6.04 -10.39 0.43
C ALA A 382 -5.20 -11.34 -0.43
N LEU A 383 -5.31 -11.27 -1.76
CA LEU A 383 -4.45 -12.05 -2.66
C LEU A 383 -2.98 -11.70 -2.45
N ARG A 384 -2.63 -10.40 -2.37
CA ARG A 384 -1.26 -9.96 -2.09
C ARG A 384 -0.73 -10.56 -0.80
N GLU A 385 -1.49 -10.45 0.28
CA GLU A 385 -1.11 -10.97 1.60
C GLU A 385 -0.95 -12.50 1.60
N ILE A 386 -1.83 -13.24 0.90
CA ILE A 386 -1.70 -14.70 0.77
C ILE A 386 -0.40 -15.07 0.03
N ILE A 387 -0.07 -14.39 -1.07
CA ILE A 387 1.14 -14.66 -1.85
C ILE A 387 2.40 -14.29 -1.08
N VAL A 388 2.41 -13.14 -0.41
CA VAL A 388 3.54 -12.72 0.44
C VAL A 388 3.74 -13.73 1.56
N ASN A 389 2.68 -14.16 2.24
CA ASN A 389 2.77 -15.21 3.25
C ASN A 389 3.30 -16.53 2.68
N ALA A 390 2.90 -16.91 1.47
CA ALA A 390 3.41 -18.10 0.82
C ALA A 390 4.91 -18.00 0.56
N LEU A 391 5.41 -16.89 0.01
CA LEU A 391 6.84 -16.68 -0.27
C LEU A 391 7.67 -16.56 1.02
N VAL A 392 7.16 -15.85 2.04
CA VAL A 392 7.87 -15.59 3.29
C VAL A 392 7.93 -16.83 4.18
N HIS A 393 6.85 -17.60 4.30
CA HIS A 393 6.78 -18.76 5.19
C HIS A 393 7.19 -20.08 4.52
N ARG A 394 7.59 -20.02 3.25
CA ARG A 394 8.01 -21.18 2.48
C ARG A 394 9.19 -21.91 3.10
N THR A 395 9.15 -23.23 3.03
CA THR A 395 10.30 -24.07 3.33
C THR A 395 11.21 -24.23 2.11
N TYR A 396 12.27 -23.45 2.04
CA TYR A 396 13.22 -23.44 0.90
C TYR A 396 14.26 -24.58 0.90
N HIS A 397 14.24 -25.47 1.90
CA HIS A 397 15.11 -26.67 1.93
C HIS A 397 14.42 -27.94 1.44
N ILE A 398 13.10 -27.92 1.23
CA ILE A 398 12.33 -29.06 0.73
C ILE A 398 12.19 -28.92 -0.78
N GLU A 399 12.40 -30.01 -1.52
CA GLU A 399 12.25 -30.07 -2.98
C GLU A 399 10.79 -30.09 -3.45
N GLN A 400 10.04 -29.07 -3.04
CA GLN A 400 8.66 -28.84 -3.44
C GLN A 400 8.44 -27.36 -3.77
N ASP A 401 7.68 -27.14 -4.85
CA ASP A 401 7.33 -25.80 -5.30
C ASP A 401 6.14 -25.27 -4.49
N VAL A 402 6.07 -23.94 -4.30
CA VAL A 402 4.78 -23.33 -3.97
C VAL A 402 3.89 -23.52 -5.18
N VAL A 403 2.71 -24.10 -4.98
CA VAL A 403 1.75 -24.34 -6.06
C VAL A 403 0.56 -23.43 -5.86
N ILE A 404 0.33 -22.56 -6.85
CA ILE A 404 -0.87 -21.72 -6.94
C ILE A 404 -1.76 -22.34 -8.00
N ARG A 405 -2.88 -22.93 -7.58
CA ARG A 405 -3.89 -23.49 -8.47
C ARG A 405 -5.07 -22.53 -8.56
N VAL A 406 -5.32 -22.01 -9.75
CA VAL A 406 -6.48 -21.18 -10.03
C VAL A 406 -7.56 -22.06 -10.64
N LYS A 407 -8.64 -22.29 -9.89
CA LYS A 407 -9.83 -23.00 -10.34
C LYS A 407 -10.97 -22.00 -10.63
N PRO A 408 -12.07 -22.42 -11.29
CA PRO A 408 -13.15 -21.51 -11.65
C PRO A 408 -13.79 -20.77 -10.46
N ASP A 409 -13.83 -21.41 -9.29
CA ASP A 409 -14.55 -20.97 -8.09
C ASP A 409 -13.62 -20.56 -6.93
N HIS A 410 -12.35 -20.99 -6.94
CA HIS A 410 -11.40 -20.69 -5.87
C HIS A 410 -9.94 -20.65 -6.35
N ILE A 411 -9.12 -19.92 -5.62
CA ILE A 411 -7.66 -19.97 -5.76
C ILE A 411 -7.12 -20.74 -4.55
N GLN A 412 -6.35 -21.78 -4.83
CA GLN A 412 -5.70 -22.60 -3.83
C GLN A 412 -4.19 -22.36 -3.89
N VAL A 413 -3.62 -21.91 -2.77
CA VAL A 413 -2.18 -21.74 -2.59
C VAL A 413 -1.71 -22.82 -1.61
N THR A 414 -0.87 -23.73 -2.10
CA THR A 414 -0.25 -24.78 -1.29
C THR A 414 1.22 -24.43 -1.11
N ASN A 415 1.61 -24.16 0.13
CA ASN A 415 2.97 -23.84 0.52
C ASN A 415 3.62 -25.05 1.23
N PRO A 416 4.81 -25.51 0.80
CA PRO A 416 5.53 -26.57 1.50
C PRO A 416 6.00 -26.11 2.88
N GLY A 417 5.74 -26.96 3.88
CA GLY A 417 5.94 -26.70 5.30
C GLY A 417 4.67 -26.21 5.98
N GLY A 418 4.28 -26.88 7.06
CA GLY A 418 3.16 -26.46 7.90
C GLY A 418 3.52 -25.36 8.90
N LEU A 419 2.71 -25.26 9.96
CA LEU A 419 2.90 -24.37 11.09
C LEU A 419 4.18 -24.71 11.85
N ILE A 420 4.95 -23.69 12.21
CA ILE A 420 6.12 -23.84 13.08
C ILE A 420 5.68 -24.08 14.53
N GLU A 421 6.53 -24.74 15.33
CA GLU A 421 6.19 -25.12 16.72
C GLU A 421 5.70 -23.94 17.56
N ASP A 422 6.30 -22.76 17.42
CA ASP A 422 5.90 -21.56 18.16
C ASP A 422 4.43 -21.17 17.91
N VAL A 423 3.97 -21.30 16.67
CA VAL A 423 2.58 -21.01 16.28
C VAL A 423 1.64 -22.09 16.83
N VAL A 424 2.06 -23.36 16.78
CA VAL A 424 1.29 -24.48 17.33
C VAL A 424 1.12 -24.33 18.85
N ARG A 425 2.19 -23.94 19.56
CA ARG A 425 2.17 -23.67 21.00
C ARG A 425 1.27 -22.48 21.35
N GLN A 426 1.35 -21.39 20.60
CA GLN A 426 0.49 -20.21 20.78
C GLN A 426 -1.01 -20.50 20.53
N ALA A 427 -1.33 -21.47 19.66
CA ALA A 427 -2.71 -21.86 19.39
C ALA A 427 -3.37 -22.69 20.51
N GLY A 428 -2.61 -23.12 21.53
CA GLY A 428 -3.15 -23.65 22.78
C GLY A 428 -4.06 -24.87 22.65
N GLY A 429 -3.84 -25.73 21.63
CA GLY A 429 -4.63 -26.95 21.39
C GLY A 429 -5.88 -26.77 20.53
N SER A 430 -6.14 -25.57 20.02
CA SER A 430 -7.18 -25.29 19.01
C SER A 430 -6.55 -24.97 17.65
N THR A 431 -7.30 -25.03 16.56
CA THR A 431 -6.75 -24.73 15.23
C THR A 431 -6.44 -23.24 15.09
N LEU A 432 -5.43 -22.89 14.28
CA LEU A 432 -5.09 -21.50 13.99
C LEU A 432 -6.28 -20.74 13.40
N GLU A 433 -7.08 -21.43 12.59
CA GLU A 433 -8.30 -20.91 11.98
C GLU A 433 -9.36 -20.53 13.03
N GLU A 434 -9.63 -21.39 14.01
CA GLU A 434 -10.58 -21.08 15.10
C GLU A 434 -10.13 -19.89 15.93
N HIS A 435 -8.82 -19.76 16.19
CA HIS A 435 -8.27 -18.63 16.93
C HIS A 435 -8.50 -17.31 16.21
N ILE A 436 -8.20 -17.29 14.90
CA ILE A 436 -8.30 -16.08 14.07
C ILE A 436 -9.78 -15.71 13.86
N LYS A 437 -10.66 -16.67 13.57
CA LYS A 437 -12.11 -16.42 13.38
C LYS A 437 -12.81 -15.93 14.65
N ARG A 438 -12.29 -16.23 15.84
CA ARG A 438 -12.77 -15.68 17.12
C ARG A 438 -12.28 -14.25 17.41
N GLY A 439 -11.62 -13.60 16.45
CA GLY A 439 -11.17 -12.22 16.55
C GLY A 439 -9.88 -12.03 17.37
N ARG A 440 -9.20 -13.11 17.78
CA ARG A 440 -7.92 -13.03 18.47
C ARG A 440 -6.82 -12.69 17.47
N ARG A 441 -6.10 -11.61 17.72
CA ARG A 441 -4.95 -11.15 16.94
C ARG A 441 -3.66 -11.45 17.69
N GLY A 442 -2.53 -11.54 16.97
CA GLY A 442 -1.20 -11.57 17.59
C GLY A 442 -0.51 -12.93 17.66
N ILE A 443 -1.07 -13.99 17.07
CA ILE A 443 -0.32 -15.24 16.87
C ILE A 443 0.75 -14.99 15.80
N LYS A 444 2.03 -15.09 16.18
CA LYS A 444 3.17 -14.77 15.31
C LYS A 444 4.20 -15.88 15.34
N GLY A 445 4.69 -16.23 14.16
CA GLY A 445 5.84 -17.12 14.01
C GLY A 445 6.27 -17.20 12.55
N TYR A 446 7.56 -17.00 12.28
CA TYR A 446 8.09 -16.87 10.93
C TYR A 446 9.22 -17.87 10.71
N ARG A 447 9.10 -18.63 9.62
CA ARG A 447 10.10 -19.61 9.23
C ARG A 447 11.39 -18.96 8.71
N ASN A 448 11.24 -17.88 7.96
CA ASN A 448 12.32 -17.09 7.38
C ASN A 448 12.24 -15.66 7.95
N PRO A 449 12.78 -15.41 9.16
CA PRO A 449 12.65 -14.12 9.84
C PRO A 449 13.31 -12.95 9.09
N VAL A 450 14.43 -13.17 8.40
CA VAL A 450 15.15 -12.13 7.63
C VAL A 450 14.33 -11.73 6.42
N ILE A 451 13.83 -12.71 5.66
CA ILE A 451 12.97 -12.47 4.50
C ILE A 451 11.72 -11.69 4.91
N ALA A 452 11.05 -12.14 5.98
CA ALA A 452 9.86 -11.49 6.50
C ALA A 452 10.09 -10.02 6.91
N ASP A 453 11.22 -9.72 7.54
CA ASP A 453 11.58 -8.37 8.00
C ASP A 453 11.76 -7.39 6.83
N LEU A 454 12.34 -7.86 5.70
CA LEU A 454 12.47 -7.04 4.49
C LEU A 454 11.12 -6.77 3.81
N PHE A 455 10.24 -7.77 3.70
CA PHE A 455 8.89 -7.59 3.14
C PHE A 455 8.02 -6.66 3.99
N TYR A 456 8.17 -6.71 5.31
CA TYR A 456 7.51 -5.80 6.26
C TYR A 456 7.85 -4.33 6.03
N SER A 457 9.14 -4.02 5.88
CA SER A 457 9.60 -2.63 5.72
C SER A 457 9.29 -2.07 4.34
N ALA A 458 9.17 -2.91 3.33
CA ALA A 458 8.78 -2.48 1.99
C ALA A 458 7.28 -2.10 1.88
N GLY A 459 6.49 -2.28 2.94
CA GLY A 459 5.03 -2.08 2.91
C GLY A 459 4.29 -3.24 2.21
N ASP A 460 4.98 -4.33 1.94
CA ASP A 460 4.46 -5.49 1.21
C ASP A 460 3.82 -6.54 2.13
N MET A 461 4.02 -6.43 3.45
CA MET A 461 3.49 -7.33 4.49
C MET A 461 3.09 -6.56 5.77
N GLU A 462 2.03 -6.98 6.45
CA GLU A 462 1.56 -6.31 7.68
C GLU A 462 2.32 -6.65 8.97
N LYS A 463 2.46 -5.62 9.82
CA LYS A 463 3.37 -5.59 10.98
C LYS A 463 2.86 -6.37 12.22
N LYS A 464 1.54 -6.51 12.34
CA LYS A 464 0.88 -6.89 13.60
C LYS A 464 0.55 -8.38 13.74
N GLY A 465 0.99 -9.24 12.82
CA GLY A 465 0.57 -10.65 12.80
C GLY A 465 -0.93 -10.79 12.56
N SER A 466 -1.52 -9.76 11.95
CA SER A 466 -2.92 -9.67 11.59
C SER A 466 -3.16 -10.12 10.14
N GLY A 467 -2.11 -10.33 9.32
CA GLY A 467 -2.22 -10.67 7.90
C GLY A 467 -3.32 -11.69 7.55
N LEU A 468 -3.31 -12.89 8.16
CA LEU A 468 -4.38 -13.88 7.95
C LEU A 468 -5.74 -13.45 8.53
N ALA A 469 -5.77 -12.71 9.64
CA ALA A 469 -6.99 -12.15 10.21
C ALA A 469 -7.59 -11.04 9.34
N ASP A 470 -6.74 -10.25 8.69
CA ASP A 470 -7.11 -9.23 7.72
C ASP A 470 -7.56 -9.89 6.42
N VAL A 471 -6.93 -10.98 5.98
CA VAL A 471 -7.44 -11.80 4.88
C VAL A 471 -8.84 -12.32 5.21
N VAL A 472 -9.07 -12.90 6.40
CA VAL A 472 -10.41 -13.35 6.81
C VAL A 472 -11.42 -12.21 6.78
N ARG A 473 -11.06 -11.05 7.36
CA ARG A 473 -11.91 -9.86 7.38
C ARG A 473 -12.20 -9.35 5.97
N LEU A 474 -11.17 -9.12 5.15
CA LEU A 474 -11.28 -8.61 3.78
C LEU A 474 -12.10 -9.55 2.89
N VAL A 475 -11.93 -10.86 3.07
CA VAL A 475 -12.69 -11.87 2.32
C VAL A 475 -14.15 -11.93 2.79
N ALA A 476 -14.40 -11.86 4.10
CA ALA A 476 -15.74 -11.79 4.66
C ALA A 476 -16.48 -10.49 4.28
N ASP A 477 -15.78 -9.34 4.30
CA ASP A 477 -16.27 -8.04 3.84
C ASP A 477 -16.60 -8.06 2.33
N ASN A 478 -15.98 -8.97 1.57
CA ASN A 478 -16.24 -9.21 0.15
C ASN A 478 -17.18 -10.41 -0.08
N GLU A 479 -17.90 -10.86 0.95
CA GLU A 479 -18.87 -11.98 0.93
C GLU A 479 -18.31 -13.31 0.44
N GLY A 480 -16.99 -13.41 0.37
CA GLY A 480 -16.28 -14.65 0.08
C GLY A 480 -16.04 -15.45 1.35
N HIS A 481 -15.39 -16.59 1.16
CA HIS A 481 -14.91 -17.42 2.26
C HIS A 481 -13.45 -17.78 2.05
N VAL A 482 -12.72 -17.97 3.15
CA VAL A 482 -11.33 -18.43 3.12
C VAL A 482 -11.14 -19.53 4.15
N ASP A 483 -10.58 -20.63 3.67
CA ASP A 483 -10.11 -21.73 4.49
C ASP A 483 -8.59 -21.71 4.49
N PHE A 484 -8.00 -21.87 5.66
CA PHE A 484 -6.55 -22.02 5.76
C PHE A 484 -6.20 -22.93 6.92
N GLY A 485 -5.16 -23.71 6.73
CA GLY A 485 -4.70 -24.59 7.78
C GLY A 485 -3.55 -25.49 7.34
N PRO A 486 -2.92 -26.15 8.30
CA PRO A 486 -1.99 -27.23 8.02
C PRO A 486 -2.74 -28.41 7.40
N ILE A 487 -2.17 -29.00 6.36
CA ILE A 487 -2.65 -30.22 5.70
C ILE A 487 -1.59 -31.32 5.83
N ALA A 488 -1.99 -32.57 5.56
CA ALA A 488 -1.09 -33.74 5.57
C ALA A 488 -0.21 -33.78 6.83
N GLU A 489 -0.84 -33.79 8.00
CA GLU A 489 -0.15 -33.82 9.31
C GLU A 489 0.88 -32.69 9.50
N ASN A 490 0.55 -31.47 9.05
CA ASN A 490 1.41 -30.28 9.20
C ASN A 490 2.69 -30.30 8.33
N THR A 491 2.71 -31.10 7.26
CA THR A 491 3.81 -31.09 6.27
C THR A 491 3.68 -29.96 5.25
N SER A 492 2.47 -29.47 5.01
CA SER A 492 2.20 -28.34 4.13
C SER A 492 1.13 -27.43 4.74
N PHE A 493 1.13 -26.17 4.31
CA PHE A 493 0.10 -25.20 4.68
C PHE A 493 -0.69 -24.82 3.43
N GLN A 494 -2.01 -24.88 3.52
CA GLN A 494 -2.89 -24.55 2.40
C GLN A 494 -3.74 -23.34 2.77
N VAL A 495 -3.87 -22.42 1.82
CA VAL A 495 -4.86 -21.36 1.85
C VAL A 495 -5.75 -21.53 0.62
N THR A 496 -7.05 -21.60 0.83
CA THR A 496 -8.06 -21.68 -0.23
C THR A 496 -8.96 -20.48 -0.07
N ILE A 497 -8.84 -19.52 -0.99
CA ILE A 497 -9.71 -18.35 -1.05
C ILE A 497 -10.78 -18.64 -2.09
N TYR A 498 -12.04 -18.61 -1.67
CA TYR A 498 -13.19 -18.83 -2.54
C TYR A 498 -13.67 -17.50 -3.09
N ALA A 499 -14.09 -17.53 -4.35
CA ALA A 499 -14.77 -16.39 -4.92
C ALA A 499 -16.08 -16.19 -4.16
N ARG A 500 -16.54 -14.95 -4.10
CA ARG A 500 -17.89 -14.62 -3.67
C ARG A 500 -18.95 -15.50 -4.39
N PRO A 501 -20.07 -15.86 -3.71
CA PRO A 501 -20.98 -16.93 -4.12
C PRO A 501 -21.77 -16.69 -5.42
N GLU A 502 -21.78 -15.47 -5.96
CA GLU A 502 -22.43 -15.15 -7.24
C GLU A 502 -21.54 -15.57 -8.42
N ALA A 503 -21.66 -16.83 -8.84
CA ALA A 503 -21.02 -17.34 -10.04
C ALA A 503 -21.92 -17.12 -11.28
N VAL A 504 -21.31 -16.55 -12.33
CA VAL A 504 -21.90 -16.22 -13.63
C VAL A 504 -22.31 -17.47 -14.41
N ASP A 505 -23.52 -17.50 -14.98
CA ASP A 505 -23.97 -18.52 -15.96
C ASP A 505 -23.05 -18.51 -17.19
N ALA A 506 -22.40 -19.63 -17.48
CA ALA A 506 -21.45 -19.78 -18.60
C ALA A 506 -22.11 -19.73 -20.00
N THR A 507 -23.43 -19.77 -20.08
CA THR A 507 -24.21 -19.79 -21.33
C THR A 507 -24.93 -18.47 -21.60
N THR A 508 -25.36 -17.74 -20.55
CA THR A 508 -26.11 -16.47 -20.68
C THR A 508 -25.40 -15.25 -20.07
N GLY A 509 -24.43 -15.45 -19.17
CA GLY A 509 -23.67 -14.37 -18.53
C GLY A 509 -24.38 -13.63 -17.38
N THR A 510 -25.37 -14.22 -16.71
CA THR A 510 -26.18 -13.50 -15.70
C THR A 510 -26.36 -14.27 -14.38
N ALA A 511 -26.26 -13.56 -13.23
CA ALA A 511 -26.76 -13.98 -11.91
C ALA A 511 -27.53 -12.78 -11.29
N THR A 512 -28.65 -13.04 -10.61
CA THR A 512 -29.60 -12.03 -10.11
C THR A 512 -29.52 -11.85 -8.59
N PRO A 513 -29.54 -10.61 -8.05
CA PRO A 513 -29.59 -10.34 -6.61
C PRO A 513 -30.97 -9.90 -6.13
N LEU A 514 -31.29 -10.21 -4.87
CA LEU A 514 -32.43 -9.65 -4.13
C LEU A 514 -31.99 -8.36 -3.42
N VAL A 515 -32.79 -7.30 -3.59
CA VAL A 515 -32.72 -5.94 -2.99
C VAL A 515 -31.95 -4.89 -3.81
N VAL A 516 -32.67 -3.79 -4.08
CA VAL A 516 -32.36 -2.69 -5.02
C VAL A 516 -32.04 -1.43 -4.26
N ALA A 517 -30.97 -0.76 -4.63
CA ALA A 517 -30.74 0.64 -4.33
C ALA A 517 -29.90 1.26 -5.44
N THR A 518 -29.85 2.58 -5.37
CA THR A 518 -29.65 3.39 -6.54
C THR A 518 -28.30 4.08 -6.41
N LYS A 519 -27.37 3.65 -7.25
CA LYS A 519 -26.07 4.29 -7.42
C LYS A 519 -26.22 5.53 -8.32
N PHE A 520 -25.83 6.69 -7.80
CA PHE A 520 -25.82 7.93 -8.56
C PHE A 520 -24.39 8.23 -9.02
N ALA A 521 -24.20 8.37 -10.33
CA ALA A 521 -22.96 8.90 -10.89
C ALA A 521 -23.15 10.39 -11.19
N ALA A 522 -22.30 11.25 -10.62
CA ALA A 522 -22.34 12.66 -10.97
C ALA A 522 -21.67 12.83 -12.32
N ASN A 523 -22.28 13.63 -13.18
CA ASN A 523 -21.76 13.93 -14.50
C ASN A 523 -20.71 15.04 -14.48
N LEU A 524 -19.82 15.01 -13.47
CA LEU A 524 -18.87 16.06 -13.12
C LEU A 524 -17.44 15.53 -13.14
N LEU A 525 -16.51 16.29 -13.73
CA LEU A 525 -15.07 16.07 -13.62
C LEU A 525 -14.47 17.19 -12.77
N GLU A 526 -13.97 16.84 -11.59
CA GLU A 526 -13.41 17.78 -10.61
C GLU A 526 -12.12 18.43 -11.14
N LEU A 527 -11.99 19.75 -11.03
CA LEU A 527 -10.74 20.47 -11.24
C LEU A 527 -9.89 20.37 -9.96
N LEU A 528 -8.80 19.61 -10.03
CA LEU A 528 -7.91 19.31 -8.91
C LEU A 528 -6.82 20.37 -8.70
N ASP A 529 -6.39 21.03 -9.78
CA ASP A 529 -5.32 22.02 -9.74
C ASP A 529 -5.53 23.04 -10.87
N MET A 530 -5.17 24.29 -10.61
CA MET A 530 -5.17 25.37 -11.60
C MET A 530 -3.95 26.28 -11.37
N PRO A 531 -3.50 27.02 -12.39
CA PRO A 531 -2.33 27.87 -12.25
C PRO A 531 -2.54 28.87 -11.11
N SER A 532 -1.56 29.07 -10.23
CA SER A 532 -1.72 30.10 -9.19
C SER A 532 -1.72 31.52 -9.78
N ARG A 533 -1.12 31.69 -10.96
CA ARG A 533 -0.92 33.00 -11.61
C ARG A 533 -1.43 33.03 -13.04
N ALA A 534 -1.79 34.23 -13.48
CA ALA A 534 -2.06 34.53 -14.88
C ALA A 534 -1.22 35.75 -15.33
N TRP A 535 -0.87 35.76 -16.62
CA TRP A 535 -0.06 36.78 -17.25
C TRP A 535 -0.95 37.77 -18.00
N CYS A 536 -0.62 39.05 -17.94
CA CYS A 536 -1.24 40.07 -18.76
C CYS A 536 -0.25 41.12 -19.27
N ALA A 537 -0.57 41.69 -20.43
CA ALA A 537 0.23 42.76 -21.04
C ALA A 537 -0.70 43.63 -21.91
N GLU A 538 -0.30 44.86 -22.19
CA GLU A 538 -1.03 45.73 -23.12
C GLU A 538 -0.94 45.19 -24.55
N THR A 539 -2.03 45.31 -25.30
CA THR A 539 -2.11 44.88 -26.70
C THR A 539 -2.80 45.94 -27.55
N PRO A 540 -2.35 46.17 -28.80
CA PRO A 540 -3.06 47.04 -29.74
C PRO A 540 -4.36 46.41 -30.26
N ALA A 541 -4.56 45.10 -30.05
CA ALA A 541 -5.75 44.39 -30.50
C ALA A 541 -6.99 44.79 -29.70
N LYS A 542 -8.12 45.03 -30.39
CA LYS A 542 -9.41 45.33 -29.74
C LYS A 542 -10.27 44.09 -29.57
N ARG A 543 -10.06 43.09 -30.43
CA ARG A 543 -10.79 41.82 -30.47
C ARG A 543 -9.82 40.66 -30.67
N VAL A 544 -10.23 39.47 -30.27
CA VAL A 544 -9.48 38.23 -30.51
C VAL A 544 -9.12 38.06 -31.99
N LYS A 545 -10.04 38.41 -32.92
CA LYS A 545 -9.79 38.32 -34.38
C LYS A 545 -8.61 39.18 -34.84
N ASP A 546 -8.35 40.32 -34.20
CA ASP A 546 -7.26 41.22 -34.58
C ASP A 546 -5.91 40.57 -34.26
N VAL A 547 -5.82 39.85 -33.14
CA VAL A 547 -4.63 39.08 -32.74
C VAL A 547 -4.31 37.98 -33.77
N TRP A 548 -5.32 37.24 -34.21
CA TRP A 548 -5.16 36.21 -35.25
C TRP A 548 -4.82 36.80 -36.62
N GLY A 549 -5.43 37.93 -36.99
CA GLY A 549 -5.16 38.59 -38.28
C GLY A 549 -3.74 39.16 -38.39
N ASN A 550 -3.14 39.53 -37.25
CA ASN A 550 -1.79 40.08 -37.18
C ASN A 550 -0.69 39.02 -36.99
N ALA A 551 -1.06 37.74 -36.92
CA ALA A 551 -0.11 36.67 -36.66
C ALA A 551 -0.09 35.64 -37.80
N SER A 552 1.10 35.40 -38.35
CA SER A 552 1.33 34.35 -39.36
C SER A 552 1.63 33.00 -38.70
N VAL A 553 0.80 32.57 -37.75
CA VAL A 553 0.97 31.32 -37.00
C VAL A 553 -0.25 30.43 -37.12
N GLU A 554 -0.02 29.11 -37.20
CA GLU A 554 -1.10 28.12 -37.30
C GLU A 554 -1.81 27.86 -35.96
N TRP A 555 -1.20 28.28 -34.84
CA TRP A 555 -1.71 28.04 -33.51
C TRP A 555 -1.34 29.15 -32.51
N MET A 556 -2.19 29.37 -31.50
CA MET A 556 -1.94 30.24 -30.36
C MET A 556 -2.47 29.60 -29.07
N PRO A 557 -1.83 29.85 -27.91
CA PRO A 557 -2.35 29.44 -26.62
C PRO A 557 -3.69 30.13 -26.29
N PRO A 558 -4.48 29.62 -25.34
CA PRO A 558 -5.67 30.30 -24.83
C PRO A 558 -5.40 31.71 -24.31
N PHE A 559 -6.16 32.70 -24.76
CA PHE A 559 -6.07 34.10 -24.29
C PHE A 559 -7.39 34.85 -24.44
N ILE A 560 -7.64 35.79 -23.54
CA ILE A 560 -8.70 36.83 -23.67
C ILE A 560 -8.08 38.15 -24.11
N VAL A 561 -8.90 38.95 -24.81
CA VAL A 561 -8.62 40.37 -25.05
C VAL A 561 -9.63 41.18 -24.24
N THR A 562 -9.13 41.89 -23.22
CA THR A 562 -9.86 42.85 -22.39
C THR A 562 -9.20 44.21 -22.56
N PRO A 563 -9.53 44.95 -23.64
CA PRO A 563 -8.77 46.14 -24.03
C PRO A 563 -8.60 47.12 -22.85
N PRO A 564 -7.39 47.65 -22.63
CA PRO A 564 -6.21 47.58 -23.51
C PRO A 564 -5.31 46.34 -23.29
N ARG A 565 -5.75 45.32 -22.54
CA ARG A 565 -4.91 44.20 -22.10
C ARG A 565 -5.28 42.87 -22.76
N LEU A 566 -4.28 42.01 -22.91
CA LEU A 566 -4.43 40.60 -23.20
C LEU A 566 -4.07 39.81 -21.94
N VAL A 567 -4.86 38.78 -21.62
CA VAL A 567 -4.63 37.91 -20.45
C VAL A 567 -4.58 36.45 -20.87
N THR A 568 -3.63 35.69 -20.32
CA THR A 568 -3.42 34.27 -20.60
C THR A 568 -2.81 33.54 -19.39
N PHE A 569 -2.95 32.22 -19.32
CA PHE A 569 -2.23 31.41 -18.34
C PHE A 569 -0.78 31.11 -18.77
N PHE A 570 -0.43 31.38 -20.02
CA PHE A 570 0.91 31.11 -20.56
C PHE A 570 1.85 32.28 -20.27
N ASP A 571 3.11 31.97 -19.95
CA ASP A 571 4.12 33.01 -19.72
C ASP A 571 4.35 33.83 -20.99
N LEU A 572 4.04 35.14 -20.92
CA LEU A 572 4.22 36.07 -22.03
C LEU A 572 5.69 36.44 -22.27
N ASN A 573 6.59 36.14 -21.32
CA ASN A 573 8.03 36.31 -21.50
C ASN A 573 8.68 35.13 -22.23
N ASP A 574 8.03 33.97 -22.26
CA ASP A 574 8.51 32.77 -22.94
C ASP A 574 8.73 33.07 -24.44
N ARG A 575 9.94 32.79 -24.92
CA ARG A 575 10.33 33.06 -26.31
C ARG A 575 9.54 32.22 -27.31
N ASN A 576 9.05 31.07 -26.88
CA ASN A 576 8.29 30.15 -27.71
C ASN A 576 6.79 30.45 -27.69
N ASN A 577 6.33 31.39 -26.86
CA ASN A 577 4.93 31.81 -26.84
C ASN A 577 4.60 32.77 -28.00
N PRO A 578 3.75 32.39 -28.97
CA PRO A 578 3.44 33.24 -30.12
C PRO A 578 2.69 34.52 -29.74
N LEU A 579 2.03 34.58 -28.57
CA LEU A 579 1.36 35.80 -28.08
C LEU A 579 2.34 36.91 -27.71
N ARG A 580 3.60 36.56 -27.46
CA ARG A 580 4.65 37.52 -27.09
C ARG A 580 4.86 38.62 -28.13
N ASN A 581 4.59 38.35 -29.40
CA ASN A 581 4.72 39.31 -30.50
C ASN A 581 3.44 40.15 -30.70
N GLN A 582 2.38 39.88 -29.94
CA GLN A 582 1.07 40.53 -30.05
C GLN A 582 0.79 41.48 -28.87
N VAL A 583 1.77 41.68 -27.98
CA VAL A 583 1.67 42.49 -26.77
C VAL A 583 2.87 43.42 -26.62
N ASP A 584 2.72 44.53 -25.89
CA ASP A 584 3.85 45.36 -25.45
C ASP A 584 4.60 44.65 -24.33
N ARG A 585 5.77 44.12 -24.69
CA ARG A 585 6.66 43.38 -23.78
C ARG A 585 7.11 44.18 -22.56
N SER A 586 7.17 45.51 -22.64
CA SER A 586 7.55 46.34 -21.50
C SER A 586 6.47 46.41 -20.41
N THR A 587 5.23 46.07 -20.77
CA THR A 587 4.05 46.12 -19.88
C THR A 587 3.65 44.74 -19.31
N THR A 588 4.45 43.71 -19.59
CA THR A 588 4.14 42.33 -19.17
C THR A 588 4.21 42.20 -17.66
N MET A 589 3.12 41.71 -17.06
CA MET A 589 2.99 41.46 -15.64
C MET A 589 2.29 40.11 -15.40
N HIS A 590 2.48 39.56 -14.20
CA HIS A 590 1.69 38.43 -13.70
C HIS A 590 1.10 38.79 -12.34
N GLY A 591 -0.05 38.22 -12.03
CA GLY A 591 -0.70 38.32 -10.72
C GLY A 591 -1.28 36.98 -10.31
N GLU A 592 -1.57 36.82 -9.01
CA GLU A 592 -2.30 35.66 -8.52
C GLU A 592 -3.72 35.64 -9.12
N ILE A 593 -4.26 34.46 -9.40
CA ILE A 593 -5.56 34.31 -10.07
C ILE A 593 -6.68 35.01 -9.31
N ASP A 594 -6.71 34.84 -7.98
CA ASP A 594 -7.75 35.41 -7.14
C ASP A 594 -7.79 36.95 -7.28
N GLU A 595 -6.63 37.60 -7.14
CA GLU A 595 -6.50 39.06 -7.27
C GLU A 595 -6.82 39.57 -8.69
N LEU A 596 -6.40 38.82 -9.72
CA LEU A 596 -6.56 39.24 -11.12
C LEU A 596 -8.01 39.11 -11.62
N PHE A 597 -8.75 38.14 -11.10
CA PHE A 597 -10.10 37.79 -11.55
C PHE A 597 -11.20 38.03 -10.49
N GLU A 598 -10.90 38.81 -9.46
CA GLU A 598 -11.87 39.27 -8.46
C GLU A 598 -13.07 40.05 -9.05
N GLY A 599 -14.22 39.90 -8.38
CA GLY A 599 -15.46 40.62 -8.71
C GLY A 599 -15.99 40.28 -10.12
N ASP A 600 -16.31 41.32 -10.89
CA ASP A 600 -16.90 41.20 -12.25
C ASP A 600 -15.95 40.52 -13.27
N ARG A 601 -14.67 40.36 -12.93
CA ARG A 601 -13.68 39.71 -13.78
C ARG A 601 -13.67 38.19 -13.66
N ARG A 602 -14.48 37.59 -12.77
CA ARG A 602 -14.61 36.12 -12.64
C ARG A 602 -15.08 35.45 -13.93
N ASN A 603 -15.93 36.15 -14.71
CA ASN A 603 -16.37 35.67 -16.03
C ASN A 603 -15.21 35.53 -17.03
N HIS A 604 -14.16 36.36 -16.89
CA HIS A 604 -12.97 36.27 -17.73
C HIS A 604 -12.14 35.03 -17.39
N LEU A 605 -12.06 34.63 -16.12
CA LEU A 605 -11.42 33.39 -15.68
C LEU A 605 -12.14 32.16 -16.28
N VAL A 606 -13.46 32.11 -16.14
CA VAL A 606 -14.30 31.05 -16.72
C VAL A 606 -14.13 31.00 -18.23
N TRP A 607 -14.07 32.15 -18.90
CA TRP A 607 -13.82 32.20 -20.34
C TRP A 607 -12.45 31.62 -20.69
N LEU A 608 -11.39 31.98 -19.96
CA LEU A 608 -10.03 31.52 -20.23
C LEU A 608 -9.87 30.02 -19.97
N LEU A 609 -10.52 29.49 -18.93
CA LEU A 609 -10.60 28.06 -18.67
C LEU A 609 -11.38 27.34 -19.78
N ASN A 610 -12.51 27.89 -20.24
CA ASN A 610 -13.27 27.32 -21.36
C ASN A 610 -12.45 27.31 -22.66
N GLU A 611 -11.70 28.36 -22.98
CA GLU A 611 -10.80 28.32 -24.13
C GLU A 611 -9.72 27.23 -23.98
N SER A 612 -9.20 27.02 -22.77
CA SER A 612 -8.26 25.93 -22.49
C SER A 612 -8.90 24.55 -22.73
N ILE A 613 -10.14 24.36 -22.28
CA ILE A 613 -10.93 23.15 -22.53
C ILE A 613 -11.18 22.96 -24.03
N TYR A 614 -11.58 24.01 -24.77
CA TYR A 614 -11.82 23.91 -26.22
C TYR A 614 -10.57 23.45 -26.97
N ARG A 615 -9.39 23.98 -26.61
CA ARG A 615 -8.11 23.55 -27.21
C ARG A 615 -7.81 22.10 -26.88
N HIS A 616 -8.04 21.70 -25.64
CA HIS A 616 -7.86 20.33 -25.22
C HIS A 616 -8.77 19.36 -25.97
N LEU A 617 -10.07 19.64 -26.07
CA LEU A 617 -11.00 18.79 -26.82
C LEU A 617 -10.65 18.71 -28.31
N ALA A 618 -10.22 19.82 -28.91
CA ALA A 618 -9.73 19.83 -30.29
C ALA A 618 -8.44 19.01 -30.45
N TYR A 619 -7.52 19.08 -29.47
CA TYR A 619 -6.32 18.25 -29.40
C TYR A 619 -6.67 16.76 -29.28
N ARG A 620 -7.72 16.40 -28.53
CA ARG A 620 -8.31 15.05 -28.48
C ARG A 620 -9.02 14.63 -29.78
N GLY A 621 -9.03 15.48 -30.81
CA GLY A 621 -9.54 15.17 -32.14
C GLY A 621 -11.05 15.39 -32.32
N LEU A 622 -11.68 16.13 -31.41
CA LEU A 622 -13.10 16.48 -31.45
C LEU A 622 -13.33 17.79 -32.21
N VAL A 623 -14.49 17.90 -32.86
CA VAL A 623 -15.02 19.18 -33.33
C VAL A 623 -15.75 19.83 -32.17
N VAL A 624 -15.43 21.10 -31.89
CA VAL A 624 -15.99 21.86 -30.77
C VAL A 624 -16.92 22.96 -31.29
N ASP A 625 -18.20 22.83 -30.97
CA ASP A 625 -19.22 23.87 -31.19
C ASP A 625 -19.24 24.80 -29.97
N LYS A 626 -18.46 25.88 -30.04
CA LYS A 626 -18.33 26.86 -28.95
C LYS A 626 -19.65 27.57 -28.62
N LYS A 627 -20.57 27.70 -29.58
CA LYS A 627 -21.85 28.40 -29.39
C LYS A 627 -22.79 27.58 -28.51
N ARG A 628 -22.84 26.27 -28.74
CA ARG A 628 -23.68 25.32 -27.98
C ARG A 628 -22.93 24.57 -26.88
N ARG A 629 -21.64 24.88 -26.68
CA ARG A 629 -20.72 24.24 -25.70
C ARG A 629 -20.80 22.72 -25.76
N ARG A 630 -20.62 22.17 -26.95
CA ARG A 630 -20.65 20.73 -27.18
C ARG A 630 -19.51 20.29 -28.08
N ALA A 631 -19.08 19.05 -27.90
CA ALA A 631 -18.03 18.45 -28.71
C ALA A 631 -18.46 17.08 -29.23
N TYR A 632 -17.99 16.72 -30.43
CA TYR A 632 -18.33 15.47 -31.11
C TYR A 632 -17.21 15.01 -32.03
N PHE A 633 -17.25 13.74 -32.42
CA PHE A 633 -16.28 13.17 -33.35
C PHE A 633 -16.65 13.49 -34.80
N PRO A 634 -15.73 13.99 -35.65
CA PRO A 634 -15.95 14.03 -37.10
C PRO A 634 -15.78 12.64 -37.73
N ARG A 635 -16.30 12.46 -38.94
CA ARG A 635 -16.17 11.24 -39.75
C ARG A 635 -14.70 10.85 -39.96
N SER A 636 -14.48 9.55 -40.16
CA SER A 636 -13.16 9.03 -40.53
C SER A 636 -12.82 9.32 -41.99
N SER A 637 -11.54 9.23 -42.33
CA SER A 637 -11.05 9.21 -43.72
C SER A 637 -11.25 7.84 -44.41
N ALA A 638 -11.66 6.82 -43.65
CA ALA A 638 -11.96 5.49 -44.17
C ALA A 638 -13.05 5.53 -45.27
N GLU A 639 -13.09 4.50 -46.11
CA GLU A 639 -13.96 4.42 -47.30
C GLU A 639 -15.46 4.52 -46.95
N ASP A 640 -15.88 3.95 -45.82
CA ASP A 640 -17.27 4.05 -45.31
C ASP A 640 -17.51 5.32 -44.45
N GLY A 641 -16.45 6.09 -44.19
CA GLY A 641 -16.36 7.26 -43.33
C GLY A 641 -16.77 7.05 -41.87
N ARG A 642 -17.05 5.82 -41.43
CA ARG A 642 -17.44 5.53 -40.05
C ARG A 642 -16.25 5.77 -39.14
N ARG A 643 -16.50 6.39 -37.99
CA ARG A 643 -15.48 6.55 -36.95
C ARG A 643 -15.77 5.60 -35.80
N VAL A 644 -14.76 4.80 -35.52
CA VAL A 644 -14.81 3.76 -34.51
C VAL A 644 -13.70 4.06 -33.50
N ILE A 645 -14.08 4.16 -32.23
CA ILE A 645 -13.14 4.42 -31.12
C ILE A 645 -13.11 3.18 -30.24
N THR A 646 -11.91 2.62 -30.11
CA THR A 646 -11.63 1.60 -29.11
C THR A 646 -11.06 2.30 -27.89
N TYR A 647 -11.75 2.21 -26.76
CA TYR A 647 -11.35 2.91 -25.54
C TYR A 647 -11.13 1.94 -24.39
N GLN A 648 -10.22 2.29 -23.48
CA GLN A 648 -10.00 1.51 -22.27
C GLN A 648 -11.08 1.86 -21.25
N SER A 649 -12.12 1.03 -21.17
CA SER A 649 -13.01 1.02 -20.00
C SER A 649 -12.28 0.37 -18.81
N ARG A 650 -12.94 0.19 -17.67
CA ARG A 650 -12.33 -0.34 -16.44
C ARG A 650 -11.66 -1.71 -16.62
N LEU A 651 -12.16 -2.57 -17.52
CA LEU A 651 -11.71 -3.98 -17.68
C LEU A 651 -11.71 -4.56 -19.10
N ARG A 652 -12.13 -3.80 -20.09
CA ARG A 652 -12.18 -4.21 -21.50
C ARG A 652 -11.79 -3.03 -22.38
N LYS A 653 -11.46 -3.32 -23.64
CA LYS A 653 -11.31 -2.33 -24.72
C LYS A 653 -12.53 -2.39 -25.64
N PRO A 654 -13.73 -1.98 -25.20
CA PRO A 654 -14.89 -1.94 -26.07
C PRO A 654 -14.64 -0.99 -27.24
N THR A 655 -15.24 -1.36 -28.36
CA THR A 655 -15.19 -0.60 -29.61
C THR A 655 -16.55 0.02 -29.84
N ARG A 656 -16.58 1.35 -29.99
CA ARG A 656 -17.80 2.14 -30.15
C ARG A 656 -17.79 2.86 -31.49
N THR A 657 -18.87 2.76 -32.24
CA THR A 657 -19.06 3.54 -33.47
C THR A 657 -19.61 4.91 -33.09
N VAL A 658 -18.72 5.90 -33.00
CA VAL A 658 -19.02 7.26 -32.53
C VAL A 658 -19.52 8.17 -33.64
N THR A 659 -19.33 7.76 -34.89
CA THR A 659 -19.83 8.49 -36.07
C THR A 659 -20.20 7.50 -37.15
N LYS A 660 -21.42 7.60 -37.69
CA LYS A 660 -21.90 6.74 -38.78
C LYS A 660 -22.71 7.52 -39.81
N PRO A 661 -22.66 7.13 -41.09
CA PRO A 661 -23.57 7.65 -42.10
C PRO A 661 -24.94 6.96 -41.98
N ILE A 662 -26.00 7.73 -42.15
CA ILE A 662 -27.36 7.23 -42.35
C ILE A 662 -27.64 7.26 -43.85
N VAL A 663 -27.88 6.07 -44.41
CA VAL A 663 -27.95 5.83 -45.85
C VAL A 663 -29.39 5.51 -46.24
N SER A 664 -29.85 6.06 -47.36
CA SER A 664 -31.16 5.70 -47.91
C SER A 664 -31.13 4.27 -48.47
N GLN A 665 -32.05 3.42 -48.00
CA GLN A 665 -32.23 2.06 -48.49
C GLN A 665 -32.62 2.00 -49.98
N ALA A 666 -33.25 3.06 -50.49
CA ALA A 666 -33.71 3.12 -51.88
C ALA A 666 -32.63 3.59 -52.87
N SER A 667 -31.75 4.51 -52.46
CA SER A 667 -30.77 5.15 -53.36
C SER A 667 -29.30 4.82 -53.05
N GLY A 668 -29.02 4.21 -51.90
CA GLY A 668 -27.65 3.94 -51.43
C GLY A 668 -26.83 5.20 -51.10
N LYS A 669 -27.44 6.40 -51.17
CA LYS A 669 -26.77 7.67 -50.86
C LYS A 669 -26.87 8.02 -49.37
N VAL A 670 -25.82 8.65 -48.84
CA VAL A 670 -25.81 9.19 -47.47
C VAL A 670 -26.74 10.40 -47.39
N ARG A 671 -27.69 10.37 -46.47
CA ARG A 671 -28.60 11.50 -46.19
C ARG A 671 -28.02 12.46 -45.17
N TYR A 672 -27.56 11.91 -44.05
CA TYR A 672 -26.93 12.67 -42.97
C TYR A 672 -26.00 11.75 -42.17
N TRP A 673 -25.27 12.36 -41.25
CA TRP A 673 -24.35 11.70 -40.34
C TRP A 673 -24.84 11.85 -38.90
N GLU A 674 -24.82 10.76 -38.15
CA GLU A 674 -25.05 10.75 -36.71
C GLU A 674 -23.70 10.74 -35.99
N HIS A 675 -23.55 11.65 -35.03
CA HIS A 675 -22.37 11.80 -34.19
C HIS A 675 -22.75 11.68 -32.73
N GLU A 676 -22.01 10.86 -31.99
CA GLU A 676 -22.03 10.94 -30.55
C GLU A 676 -21.34 12.22 -30.09
N SER A 677 -21.95 12.86 -29.10
CA SER A 677 -21.52 14.13 -28.58
C SER A 677 -21.70 14.22 -27.07
N PHE A 678 -21.15 15.27 -26.48
CA PHE A 678 -21.52 15.72 -25.15
C PHE A 678 -21.55 17.25 -25.11
N SER A 679 -22.50 17.80 -24.37
CA SER A 679 -22.43 19.20 -23.94
C SER A 679 -21.66 19.31 -22.63
N PHE A 680 -21.01 20.44 -22.41
CA PHE A 680 -20.24 20.66 -21.20
C PHE A 680 -20.37 22.09 -20.65
N VAL A 681 -20.29 22.21 -19.34
CA VAL A 681 -20.32 23.47 -18.61
C VAL A 681 -19.29 23.40 -17.48
N LEU A 682 -18.40 24.39 -17.40
CA LEU A 682 -17.50 24.53 -16.27
C LEU A 682 -18.15 25.46 -15.24
N ASP A 683 -18.46 24.92 -14.07
CA ASP A 683 -19.08 25.64 -12.96
C ASP A 683 -18.34 25.39 -11.65
N GLN A 684 -18.60 26.24 -10.66
CA GLN A 684 -18.06 26.11 -9.32
C GLN A 684 -19.15 25.71 -8.33
N PHE A 685 -18.86 24.66 -7.58
CA PHE A 685 -19.67 24.11 -6.50
C PHE A 685 -18.93 24.36 -5.18
N ASP A 686 -19.40 25.34 -4.42
CA ASP A 686 -18.71 25.86 -3.23
C ASP A 686 -17.24 26.19 -3.52
N ASP A 687 -16.30 25.47 -2.91
CA ASP A 687 -14.86 25.69 -3.07
C ASP A 687 -14.25 24.86 -4.22
N THR A 688 -15.06 24.08 -4.94
CA THR A 688 -14.58 23.12 -5.96
C THR A 688 -15.10 23.48 -7.34
N TRP A 689 -14.20 23.60 -8.32
CA TRP A 689 -14.59 23.72 -9.73
C TRP A 689 -14.81 22.34 -10.34
N ALA A 690 -15.82 22.19 -11.19
CA ALA A 690 -16.05 20.95 -11.91
C ALA A 690 -16.57 21.20 -13.33
N LEU A 691 -16.09 20.37 -14.26
CA LEU A 691 -16.60 20.31 -15.63
C LEU A 691 -17.77 19.33 -15.67
N GLN A 692 -18.98 19.87 -15.78
CA GLN A 692 -20.17 19.08 -16.04
C GLN A 692 -20.19 18.63 -17.50
N ILE A 693 -20.53 17.37 -17.74
CA ILE A 693 -20.67 16.77 -19.06
C ILE A 693 -22.04 16.11 -19.20
N VAL A 694 -22.73 16.28 -20.32
CA VAL A 694 -24.02 15.65 -20.59
C VAL A 694 -23.96 14.99 -21.96
N PRO A 695 -24.02 13.65 -22.05
CA PRO A 695 -24.04 12.95 -23.33
C PRO A 695 -25.23 13.33 -24.21
N GLY A 696 -25.05 13.24 -25.52
CA GLY A 696 -26.12 13.48 -26.49
C GLY A 696 -25.68 13.20 -27.91
N TYR A 697 -26.48 13.63 -28.89
CA TYR A 697 -26.21 13.40 -30.31
C TYR A 697 -26.13 14.70 -31.10
N VAL A 698 -25.34 14.69 -32.17
CA VAL A 698 -25.25 15.76 -33.16
C VAL A 698 -25.46 15.16 -34.54
N PHE A 699 -26.19 15.86 -35.39
CA PHE A 699 -26.43 15.44 -36.78
C PHE A 699 -25.80 16.45 -37.74
N THR A 700 -25.11 15.96 -38.76
CA THR A 700 -24.48 16.81 -39.79
C THR A 700 -24.76 16.30 -41.20
N LEU A 701 -24.71 17.18 -42.19
CA LEU A 701 -24.85 16.82 -43.60
C LEU A 701 -23.55 16.26 -44.19
N ASN A 702 -22.39 16.79 -43.76
CA ASN A 702 -21.08 16.45 -44.34
C ASN A 702 -20.22 15.51 -43.49
N GLY A 703 -20.73 15.08 -42.33
CA GLY A 703 -20.00 14.24 -41.39
C GLY A 703 -18.87 14.96 -40.65
N VAL A 704 -18.77 16.29 -40.72
CA VAL A 704 -17.66 17.03 -40.11
C VAL A 704 -18.14 18.21 -39.28
N ALA A 705 -18.78 19.20 -39.91
CA ALA A 705 -19.12 20.46 -39.23
C ALA A 705 -20.40 21.15 -39.74
N LYS A 706 -20.92 20.77 -40.91
CA LYS A 706 -22.16 21.35 -41.46
C LYS A 706 -23.35 20.70 -40.75
N LEU A 707 -23.78 21.30 -39.64
CA LEU A 707 -24.89 20.83 -38.80
C LEU A 707 -26.19 20.71 -39.60
N LEU A 708 -27.02 19.71 -39.27
CA LEU A 708 -28.41 19.64 -39.72
C LEU A 708 -29.22 20.71 -38.99
N GLU A 709 -29.87 21.61 -39.73
CA GLU A 709 -30.55 22.78 -39.15
C GLU A 709 -32.05 22.51 -38.87
N GLY A 710 -32.69 23.31 -38.00
CA GLY A 710 -34.13 23.22 -37.72
C GLY A 710 -34.46 22.96 -36.25
N ASP A 711 -35.49 23.66 -35.74
CA ASP A 711 -35.91 23.58 -34.32
C ASP A 711 -36.35 22.16 -33.92
N LYS A 712 -36.82 21.37 -34.88
CA LYS A 712 -37.19 19.96 -34.68
C LYS A 712 -35.97 19.08 -34.43
N VAL A 713 -34.79 19.38 -34.98
CA VAL A 713 -33.58 18.55 -34.85
C VAL A 713 -33.11 18.48 -33.40
N ASN A 714 -33.19 19.59 -32.65
CA ASN A 714 -32.85 19.58 -31.22
C ASN A 714 -33.84 18.72 -30.42
N LYS A 715 -35.15 18.82 -30.72
CA LYS A 715 -36.17 17.99 -30.07
C LYS A 715 -35.97 16.50 -30.37
N LEU A 716 -35.64 16.17 -31.62
CA LEU A 716 -35.34 14.81 -32.05
C LEU A 716 -34.04 14.28 -31.42
N SER A 717 -33.02 15.12 -31.29
CA SER A 717 -31.79 14.77 -30.55
C SER A 717 -32.06 14.51 -29.08
N THR A 718 -32.86 15.33 -28.41
CA THR A 718 -33.23 15.12 -27.00
C THR A 718 -34.11 13.89 -26.86
N LYS A 719 -35.07 13.66 -27.76
CA LYS A 719 -35.92 12.45 -27.81
C LYS A 719 -35.10 11.18 -28.05
N ARG A 720 -34.03 11.28 -28.86
CA ARG A 720 -33.08 10.18 -29.09
C ARG A 720 -32.26 9.87 -27.85
N ALA A 721 -31.81 10.90 -27.12
CA ALA A 721 -31.03 10.78 -25.89
C ALA A 721 -31.87 10.36 -24.67
N SER A 722 -33.14 10.79 -24.57
CA SER A 722 -34.04 10.42 -23.47
C SER A 722 -34.40 8.94 -23.44
N ARG A 723 -34.10 8.21 -24.51
CA ARG A 723 -34.25 6.74 -24.58
C ARG A 723 -33.00 5.97 -24.18
N ASP A 724 -31.92 6.68 -23.86
CA ASP A 724 -30.75 6.09 -23.24
C ASP A 724 -31.03 6.03 -21.71
N TYR A 725 -31.34 4.84 -21.19
CA TYR A 725 -31.64 4.63 -19.76
C TYR A 725 -30.36 4.77 -18.91
N ASN A 726 -30.52 4.84 -17.58
CA ASN A 726 -29.46 5.12 -16.59
C ASN A 726 -28.12 4.38 -16.84
N SER A 727 -28.17 3.10 -17.23
CA SER A 727 -26.96 2.31 -17.52
C SER A 727 -26.21 2.78 -18.77
N GLN A 728 -26.93 3.20 -19.82
CA GLN A 728 -26.34 3.67 -21.06
C GLN A 728 -25.76 5.08 -20.91
N VAL A 729 -26.47 5.97 -20.23
CA VAL A 729 -25.96 7.30 -19.87
C VAL A 729 -24.70 7.19 -19.01
N HIS A 730 -24.67 6.26 -18.04
CA HIS A 730 -23.46 6.01 -17.25
C HIS A 730 -22.27 5.56 -18.13
N ASN A 731 -22.51 4.64 -19.07
CA ASN A 731 -21.47 4.20 -20.01
C ASN A 731 -20.96 5.33 -20.90
N ASP A 732 -21.86 6.24 -21.31
CA ASP A 732 -21.50 7.43 -22.07
C ASP A 732 -20.65 8.40 -21.25
N LEU A 733 -20.98 8.60 -19.97
CA LEU A 733 -20.17 9.43 -19.08
C LEU A 733 -18.77 8.84 -18.88
N VAL A 734 -18.65 7.53 -18.70
CA VAL A 734 -17.35 6.84 -18.60
C VAL A 734 -16.56 6.97 -19.91
N PHE A 735 -17.23 6.81 -21.05
CA PHE A 735 -16.61 6.98 -22.37
C PHE A 735 -16.07 8.41 -22.56
N TRP A 736 -16.89 9.42 -22.33
CA TRP A 736 -16.47 10.82 -22.49
C TRP A 736 -15.39 11.21 -21.50
N SER A 737 -15.47 10.76 -20.25
CA SER A 737 -14.41 10.94 -19.25
C SER A 737 -13.07 10.34 -19.71
N TRP A 738 -13.09 9.17 -20.36
CA TRP A 738 -11.89 8.56 -20.95
C TRP A 738 -11.36 9.34 -22.15
N VAL A 739 -12.25 9.78 -23.06
CA VAL A 739 -11.87 10.55 -24.25
C VAL A 739 -11.19 11.86 -23.86
N ILE A 740 -11.79 12.58 -22.90
CA ILE A 740 -11.27 13.84 -22.39
C ILE A 740 -9.92 13.60 -21.71
N SER A 741 -9.84 12.65 -20.76
CA SER A 741 -8.58 12.36 -20.04
C SER A 741 -7.47 11.72 -20.89
N GLY A 742 -7.80 11.27 -22.10
CA GLY A 742 -6.94 10.47 -22.94
C GLY A 742 -6.51 9.15 -22.33
N GLY A 743 -7.34 8.59 -21.44
CA GLY A 743 -7.10 7.33 -20.76
C GLY A 743 -6.09 7.40 -19.62
N GLN A 744 -5.65 8.58 -19.20
CA GLN A 744 -4.78 8.73 -18.03
C GLN A 744 -5.55 8.38 -16.74
N PRO A 745 -5.02 7.50 -15.87
CA PRO A 745 -5.66 7.16 -14.60
C PRO A 745 -5.42 8.24 -13.54
N GLY A 746 -6.35 8.39 -12.60
CA GLY A 746 -6.27 9.36 -11.51
C GLY A 746 -6.65 10.77 -11.96
N SER A 747 -5.75 11.45 -12.68
CA SER A 747 -5.92 12.84 -13.13
C SER A 747 -5.28 13.08 -14.50
N PHE A 748 -5.74 14.11 -15.22
CA PHE A 748 -5.18 14.51 -16.51
C PHE A 748 -5.01 16.03 -16.59
N GLN A 749 -3.95 16.47 -17.29
CA GLN A 749 -3.70 17.89 -17.54
C GLN A 749 -4.33 18.34 -18.85
N LEU A 750 -4.94 19.53 -18.86
CA LEU A 750 -5.39 20.13 -20.11
C LEU A 750 -4.20 20.44 -21.01
N VAL A 751 -4.19 19.80 -22.18
CA VAL A 751 -3.23 20.06 -23.25
C VAL A 751 -3.83 21.09 -24.20
N ALA A 752 -3.38 22.33 -24.12
CA ALA A 752 -3.72 23.36 -25.09
C ALA A 752 -2.56 23.51 -26.09
N LEU A 753 -2.45 22.56 -27.02
CA LEU A 753 -1.43 22.54 -28.09
C LEU A 753 -2.11 22.45 -29.48
N PRO A 754 -1.38 22.64 -30.60
CA PRO A 754 -1.94 22.43 -31.93
C PRO A 754 -2.46 21.00 -32.09
N ARG A 755 -3.51 20.83 -32.89
CA ARG A 755 -4.02 19.49 -33.23
C ARG A 755 -2.97 18.75 -34.08
N PRO A 756 -2.60 17.49 -33.76
CA PRO A 756 -1.79 16.67 -34.65
C PRO A 756 -2.50 16.51 -36.01
N ARG A 757 -1.76 16.65 -37.12
CA ARG A 757 -2.34 16.76 -38.49
C ARG A 757 -3.05 15.50 -39.00
N THR A 758 -3.02 14.39 -38.27
CA THR A 758 -3.48 13.08 -38.75
C THR A 758 -4.28 12.35 -37.65
N LEU A 759 -5.60 12.32 -37.80
CA LEU A 759 -6.49 11.39 -37.10
C LEU A 759 -7.37 10.75 -38.16
N SER A 760 -6.76 9.83 -38.89
CA SER A 760 -7.29 9.19 -40.08
C SER A 760 -6.66 7.79 -40.14
N GLY A 761 -7.04 6.95 -39.17
CA GLY A 761 -6.85 5.50 -39.10
C GLY A 761 -5.71 4.86 -39.90
N GLY A 762 -4.58 4.62 -39.23
CA GLY A 762 -3.54 3.68 -39.66
C GLY A 762 -2.16 4.22 -39.38
N ALA A 763 -1.43 3.57 -38.45
CA ALA A 763 -0.08 3.98 -38.04
C ALA A 763 0.86 4.10 -39.24
N ASN A 764 1.17 5.34 -39.64
CA ASN A 764 2.18 5.68 -40.64
C ASN A 764 3.27 6.54 -39.99
N GLU A 765 4.50 6.47 -40.52
CA GLU A 765 5.68 7.19 -40.02
C GLU A 765 5.47 8.72 -39.94
N ASP A 766 4.58 9.29 -40.77
CA ASP A 766 4.19 10.70 -40.75
C ASP A 766 3.34 11.10 -39.51
N GLU A 767 2.57 10.17 -38.93
CA GLU A 767 1.79 10.39 -37.68
C GLU A 767 2.74 10.54 -36.48
N ILE A 768 3.76 9.68 -36.42
CA ILE A 768 4.78 9.71 -35.37
C ILE A 768 5.62 10.99 -35.49
N ALA A 769 5.95 11.42 -36.71
CA ALA A 769 6.66 12.68 -36.93
C ALA A 769 5.84 13.90 -36.47
N ALA A 770 4.54 13.97 -36.80
CA ALA A 770 3.66 15.06 -36.38
C ALA A 770 3.40 15.07 -34.86
N GLU A 771 3.27 13.91 -34.22
CA GLU A 771 3.18 13.80 -32.76
C GLU A 771 4.49 14.21 -32.08
N ASN A 772 5.64 13.85 -32.66
CA ASN A 772 6.96 14.26 -32.16
C ASN A 772 7.16 15.79 -32.27
N GLU A 773 6.73 16.44 -33.36
CA GLU A 773 6.79 17.91 -33.49
C GLU A 773 5.93 18.62 -32.43
N VAL A 774 4.71 18.13 -32.17
CA VAL A 774 3.83 18.67 -31.13
C VAL A 774 4.42 18.43 -29.72
N GLN A 775 5.08 17.28 -29.51
CA GLN A 775 5.75 16.95 -28.26
C GLN A 775 7.04 17.77 -28.05
N GLU A 776 7.80 18.07 -29.10
CA GLU A 776 8.93 19.01 -29.04
C GLU A 776 8.46 20.43 -28.71
N LEU A 777 7.36 20.89 -29.31
CA LEU A 777 6.75 22.18 -28.98
C LEU A 777 6.26 22.20 -27.51
N ALA A 778 5.69 21.10 -27.03
CA ALA A 778 5.27 20.93 -25.63
C ALA A 778 6.43 21.02 -24.64
N ASN A 779 7.59 20.45 -24.99
CA ASN A 779 8.80 20.47 -24.16
C ASN A 779 9.46 21.86 -24.13
N GLN A 780 9.18 22.71 -25.13
CA GLN A 780 9.77 24.04 -25.28
C GLN A 780 8.90 25.17 -24.72
N LEU A 781 7.58 24.95 -24.57
CA LEU A 781 6.63 25.92 -24.02
C LEU A 781 6.36 25.66 -22.53
N THR A 782 6.37 26.72 -21.74
CA THR A 782 5.98 26.64 -20.32
C THR A 782 4.44 26.57 -20.21
N ALA A 783 3.89 25.36 -20.36
CA ALA A 783 2.45 25.15 -20.34
C ALA A 783 1.87 25.28 -18.91
N PRO A 784 0.73 25.96 -18.73
CA PRO A 784 0.06 26.07 -17.43
C PRO A 784 -0.48 24.72 -16.98
N ARG A 785 -0.40 24.47 -15.66
CA ARG A 785 -0.93 23.26 -15.05
C ARG A 785 -2.40 23.46 -14.69
N ILE A 786 -3.30 22.89 -15.49
CA ILE A 786 -4.74 22.79 -15.21
C ILE A 786 -5.07 21.30 -15.16
N LEU A 787 -5.35 20.77 -13.97
CA LEU A 787 -5.49 19.34 -13.72
C LEU A 787 -6.93 18.99 -13.38
N PHE A 788 -7.51 18.03 -14.09
CA PHE A 788 -8.83 17.49 -13.79
C PHE A 788 -8.72 16.04 -13.30
N ARG A 789 -9.68 15.61 -12.48
CA ARG A 789 -9.89 14.21 -12.13
C ARG A 789 -10.34 13.44 -13.37
N SER A 790 -9.74 12.28 -13.60
CA SER A 790 -10.00 11.43 -14.78
C SER A 790 -11.27 10.57 -14.67
N GLN A 791 -11.87 10.47 -13.48
CA GLN A 791 -13.01 9.62 -13.19
C GLN A 791 -14.17 10.44 -12.62
N ILE A 792 -15.38 10.18 -13.11
CA ILE A 792 -16.62 10.74 -12.57
C ILE A 792 -16.88 10.21 -11.14
N PRO A 793 -17.25 11.08 -10.18
CA PRO A 793 -17.54 10.64 -8.82
C PRO A 793 -18.88 9.90 -8.78
N THR A 794 -18.96 8.89 -7.92
CA THR A 794 -20.19 8.09 -7.73
C THR A 794 -20.52 8.01 -6.25
N ILE A 795 -21.78 8.25 -5.90
CA ILE A 795 -22.31 8.09 -4.56
C ILE A 795 -23.41 7.03 -4.55
N ASN A 796 -23.55 6.40 -3.40
CA ASN A 796 -24.53 5.38 -3.15
C ASN A 796 -25.59 5.95 -2.21
N VAL A 797 -26.85 5.96 -2.65
CA VAL A 797 -27.95 6.44 -1.81
C VAL A 797 -28.84 5.25 -1.48
N THR A 798 -28.87 4.89 -0.21
CA THR A 798 -29.80 3.92 0.38
C THR A 798 -31.05 4.65 0.88
N ASN A 799 -32.24 4.03 0.74
CA ASN A 799 -33.57 4.57 1.11
C ASN A 799 -34.21 5.62 0.17
N LEU A 800 -34.29 5.36 -1.13
CA LEU A 800 -35.31 6.00 -1.95
C LEU A 800 -36.49 5.04 -2.12
N PRO A 801 -37.75 5.48 -1.96
CA PRO A 801 -38.90 4.63 -2.20
C PRO A 801 -38.86 4.14 -3.65
N ALA A 802 -39.11 2.85 -3.84
CA ALA A 802 -39.16 2.23 -5.16
C ALA A 802 -40.20 2.97 -6.02
N GLU A 803 -39.74 3.76 -7.00
CA GLU A 803 -40.54 4.02 -8.17
C GLU A 803 -40.44 2.78 -9.07
N ALA A 804 -41.61 2.27 -9.43
CA ALA A 804 -41.76 1.02 -10.14
C ALA A 804 -41.09 1.07 -11.52
N GLU A 805 -40.17 0.15 -11.78
CA GLU A 805 -39.80 -0.28 -13.12
C GLU A 805 -40.17 -1.77 -13.25
N ASP A 806 -41.47 -2.02 -13.40
CA ASP A 806 -42.02 -3.25 -13.98
C ASP A 806 -42.50 -2.87 -15.37
N GLU A 807 -41.73 -3.18 -16.42
CA GLU A 807 -42.21 -3.35 -17.80
C GLU A 807 -41.05 -3.77 -18.71
N ALA A 808 -40.70 -5.06 -18.75
CA ALA A 808 -39.67 -5.55 -19.68
C ALA A 808 -40.08 -6.88 -20.33
N THR A 809 -41.05 -6.80 -21.26
CA THR A 809 -41.11 -7.71 -22.42
C THR A 809 -41.89 -7.11 -23.61
N GLU A 810 -42.77 -6.12 -23.41
CA GLU A 810 -43.48 -5.42 -24.51
C GLU A 810 -42.73 -4.18 -25.06
N GLU A 811 -41.87 -3.52 -24.27
CA GLU A 811 -41.16 -2.27 -24.61
C GLU A 811 -40.16 -2.35 -25.78
N LEU A 812 -39.51 -3.51 -26.02
CA LEU A 812 -38.44 -3.63 -27.04
C LEU A 812 -38.96 -3.39 -28.46
N THR A 813 -40.16 -3.90 -28.77
CA THR A 813 -40.80 -3.77 -30.09
C THR A 813 -41.30 -2.36 -30.36
N GLU A 814 -41.80 -1.67 -29.33
CA GLU A 814 -42.23 -0.28 -29.43
C GLU A 814 -41.02 0.64 -29.60
N ARG A 815 -39.94 0.41 -28.85
CA ARG A 815 -38.66 1.14 -28.97
C ARG A 815 -38.05 1.10 -30.37
N GLU A 816 -38.01 -0.08 -31.00
CA GLU A 816 -37.50 -0.21 -32.37
C GLU A 816 -38.37 0.49 -33.42
N ARG A 817 -39.68 0.61 -33.16
CA ARG A 817 -40.60 1.35 -34.01
C ARG A 817 -40.35 2.85 -33.88
N GLU A 818 -40.27 3.34 -32.66
CA GLU A 818 -40.08 4.76 -32.41
C GLU A 818 -38.67 5.26 -32.77
N TYR A 819 -37.64 4.39 -32.80
CA TYR A 819 -36.33 4.73 -33.36
C TYR A 819 -36.39 4.94 -34.88
N ARG A 820 -37.10 4.05 -35.59
CA ARG A 820 -37.34 4.21 -37.03
C ARG A 820 -38.07 5.51 -37.35
N GLU A 821 -39.06 5.89 -36.53
CA GLU A 821 -39.76 7.17 -36.69
C GLU A 821 -38.83 8.39 -36.57
N ILE A 822 -37.92 8.40 -35.58
CA ILE A 822 -36.94 9.48 -35.42
C ILE A 822 -35.98 9.54 -36.62
N GLU A 823 -35.50 8.37 -37.08
CA GLU A 823 -34.60 8.30 -38.23
C GLU A 823 -35.27 8.80 -39.51
N GLU A 824 -36.55 8.49 -39.72
CA GLU A 824 -37.36 8.96 -40.85
C GLU A 824 -37.61 10.47 -40.78
N GLU A 825 -37.93 11.04 -39.61
CA GLU A 825 -38.10 12.48 -39.45
C GLU A 825 -36.80 13.25 -39.70
N LEU A 826 -35.66 12.74 -39.20
CA LEU A 826 -34.34 13.34 -39.47
C LEU A 826 -33.96 13.23 -40.96
N ALA A 827 -34.29 12.11 -41.60
CA ALA A 827 -34.07 11.91 -43.03
C ALA A 827 -34.91 12.88 -43.86
N ALA A 828 -36.17 13.14 -43.50
CA ALA A 828 -37.01 14.11 -44.19
C ALA A 828 -36.42 15.53 -44.11
N ILE A 829 -35.94 15.95 -42.93
CA ILE A 829 -35.29 17.27 -42.76
C ILE A 829 -34.01 17.37 -43.59
N ALA A 830 -33.23 16.29 -43.66
CA ALA A 830 -32.01 16.25 -44.47
C ALA A 830 -32.32 16.35 -45.98
N ASP A 831 -33.30 15.58 -46.47
CA ASP A 831 -33.73 15.59 -47.87
C ASP A 831 -34.30 16.98 -48.27
N GLU A 832 -35.06 17.65 -47.39
CA GLU A 832 -35.54 19.02 -47.58
C GLU A 832 -34.39 20.04 -47.71
N GLN A 833 -33.39 19.97 -46.82
CA GLN A 833 -32.24 20.89 -46.83
C GLN A 833 -31.29 20.64 -48.00
N GLU A 834 -31.14 19.39 -48.44
CA GLU A 834 -30.38 19.06 -49.64
C GLU A 834 -31.06 19.62 -50.88
N THR A 835 -32.39 19.56 -50.95
CA THR A 835 -33.20 20.11 -52.06
C THR A 835 -33.10 21.64 -52.10
N GLN A 836 -33.26 22.33 -50.96
CA GLN A 836 -33.07 23.77 -50.86
C GLN A 836 -31.64 24.20 -51.21
N SER A 837 -30.63 23.43 -50.78
CA SER A 837 -29.24 23.71 -51.13
C SER A 837 -28.95 23.54 -52.63
N ARG A 838 -29.67 22.65 -53.33
CA ARG A 838 -29.56 22.48 -54.79
C ARG A 838 -30.27 23.59 -55.56
N GLU A 839 -31.47 23.98 -55.14
CA GLU A 839 -32.23 25.08 -55.75
C GLU A 839 -31.48 26.42 -55.65
N VAL A 840 -30.82 26.69 -54.53
CA VAL A 840 -29.98 27.91 -54.36
C VAL A 840 -28.74 27.90 -55.26
N VAL A 841 -28.14 26.72 -55.51
CA VAL A 841 -26.98 26.59 -56.40
C VAL A 841 -27.40 26.70 -57.87
N GLU A 842 -28.57 26.16 -58.24
CA GLU A 842 -29.12 26.30 -59.60
C GLU A 842 -29.58 27.74 -59.90
N ASP A 843 -30.05 28.50 -58.91
CA ASP A 843 -30.35 29.94 -59.04
C ASP A 843 -29.09 30.84 -59.06
N GLU A 844 -27.98 30.42 -58.44
CA GLU A 844 -26.68 31.13 -58.53
C GLU A 844 -25.93 30.83 -59.84
N ASP A 845 -26.12 29.67 -60.46
CA ASP A 845 -25.56 29.33 -61.79
C ASP A 845 -26.42 29.84 -62.97
N GLN A 846 -27.64 30.34 -62.72
CA GLN A 846 -28.53 30.96 -63.72
C GLN A 846 -28.55 32.51 -63.69
N ASN A 847 -27.78 33.14 -62.79
CA ASN A 847 -27.52 34.60 -62.75
C ASN A 847 -26.03 34.89 -63.02
#